data_AF-A0A921INP1-F1
#
_entry.id   AF-A0A921INP1-F1
#
_cell.length_a   1.000
_cell.length_b   1.000
_cell.length_c   1.000
_cell.angle_alpha   90.00
_cell.angle_beta   90.00
_cell.angle_gamma   90.00
#
_symmetry.space_group_name_H-M   'P 1'
#
loop_
_entity.id
_entity.type
_entity.pdbx_description
1 polymer ?
#
loop_
_entity_poly.entity_id
_entity_poly.type
_entity_poly.pdbx_seq_one_letter_code
_entity_poly.pdbx_strand_id
1 'polypeptide(L)'
;MPDVRRTNKLIRKPGKPLLWAVVTLVVLVAVSLLVWLAMVRPELGKGRSQTISDDYSASTILADGQTASQIFTFDEDLLAIGVEFYLPGDQPSGELELVLTDADTGEELARSTGVMDYIVPDQYTVLGLDREVQGSAGRRYCLSLTPHYANGNLLALGHSSGVALWQDPMTVDGSPVDGTMAVQITYQRIGGYLTRFFLLICGFAALLAAFTVWAVLSRKVRLPRLVFVLVLGLGVLYSFVLPPYAAPDEKYHINQSFTLACRWANFFSDDEWQMGHVPTTTSFRRETDVNPTLQDENTTVFTWEEFTDTLFTTTDAPYDSHQEYAELQTDQNPLLYLASGAAVFVAYLFHLGFTPALALGRLANLLLFAALASYAVKVAPFGKRVFAAVALLPMTLHLAASFSRDAPLLGLCFAFTALVLDAAFGADRAKALRPARLAALLITGVLLAPGKMVYLPLAALLLLVPNLRLGRHAKVKKAGYLALCVALALVLNSGMLEGFLGSNSAAEESTTVAATTADTTAMDSLSVRGEKARPAEPDQQYEWVIREDNTLENFVRRLYYFGADERNPAQSEIDFWVQALEEKDVTPVVLGQAFLFSPDRINTYQDGWDILEQASLIFLAQDLKEAGNEALAAYYDEGGAALVYKVVYSLDECQTRFAELGLETGVMDDRMPLDRDTLAAEVQAAQATRATQSVTDEADSVTYTPGYILRHLSDTVLLLVRSAVENGDHYLRTLVGGSLSYYTLDLAWGWVVVLYLLLFFAALPAQDTRLLPDGSGRLWCALAALLCCLLAVAGCLLWTPTHYDTLYGLQGRYFLPVLPLLLLVCLPRKLAHIPDEEKASGQLMTGLALVQFGVLMNSMLAVIAR
;
A
#
# COMPACT_ATOMS: atom_id res chain seq x y z
N MET A 1 -67.64 18.92 -33.67
CA MET A 1 -66.35 19.63 -33.77
C MET A 1 -65.89 19.99 -32.37
N PRO A 2 -64.77 19.44 -31.87
CA PRO A 2 -64.18 19.84 -30.59
C PRO A 2 -63.10 20.91 -30.81
N ASP A 3 -63.05 21.94 -29.96
CA ASP A 3 -61.85 22.73 -29.66
C ASP A 3 -62.23 23.83 -28.64
N VAL A 4 -61.49 24.23 -27.59
CA VAL A 4 -60.19 23.90 -27.01
C VAL A 4 -60.37 24.10 -25.50
N ARG A 5 -60.08 23.12 -24.63
CA ARG A 5 -59.80 23.39 -23.21
C ARG A 5 -58.30 23.31 -22.99
N ARG A 6 -57.68 24.48 -22.81
CA ARG A 6 -56.29 24.64 -22.37
C ARG A 6 -56.08 23.89 -21.06
N THR A 7 -55.27 22.85 -21.10
CA THR A 7 -54.69 22.18 -19.93
C THR A 7 -53.52 23.03 -19.43
N ASN A 8 -53.78 23.94 -18.49
CA ASN A 8 -52.72 24.46 -17.64
C ASN A 8 -52.20 23.31 -16.78
N LYS A 9 -51.11 22.67 -17.21
CA LYS A 9 -50.26 21.83 -16.35
C LYS A 9 -49.63 22.74 -15.28
N LEU A 10 -50.38 23.00 -14.20
CA LEU A 10 -49.83 23.51 -12.96
C LEU A 10 -48.79 22.51 -12.46
N ILE A 11 -47.51 22.88 -12.61
CA ILE A 11 -46.37 22.21 -11.98
C ILE A 11 -46.71 22.09 -10.48
N ARG A 12 -46.96 20.86 -10.00
CA ARG A 12 -47.22 20.61 -8.58
C ARG A 12 -46.03 21.13 -7.78
N LYS A 13 -46.27 22.09 -6.88
CA LYS A 13 -45.22 22.60 -5.97
C LYS A 13 -44.58 21.40 -5.25
N PRO A 14 -43.24 21.31 -5.21
CA PRO A 14 -42.57 20.22 -4.50
C PRO A 14 -43.00 20.22 -3.03
N GLY A 15 -43.22 19.03 -2.46
CA GLY A 15 -43.52 18.91 -1.02
C GLY A 15 -42.36 19.46 -0.19
N LYS A 16 -42.66 20.00 1.01
CA LYS A 16 -41.65 20.62 1.91
C LYS A 16 -40.37 19.78 2.10
N PRO A 17 -40.40 18.43 2.24
CA PRO A 17 -39.17 17.62 2.36
C PRO A 17 -38.29 17.64 1.11
N LEU A 18 -38.89 17.63 -0.08
CA LEU A 18 -38.16 17.66 -1.35
C LEU A 18 -37.51 19.04 -1.56
N LEU A 19 -38.20 20.11 -1.17
CA LEU A 19 -37.64 21.47 -1.23
C LEU A 19 -36.35 21.57 -0.41
N TRP A 20 -36.35 21.11 0.84
CA TRP A 20 -35.16 21.16 1.70
C TRP A 20 -34.01 20.30 1.17
N ALA A 21 -34.31 19.13 0.62
CA ALA A 21 -33.30 18.28 -0.01
C ALA A 21 -32.66 18.95 -1.23
N VAL A 22 -33.45 19.60 -2.08
CA VAL A 22 -32.94 20.36 -3.23
C VAL A 22 -32.09 21.55 -2.77
N VAL A 23 -32.52 22.28 -1.73
CA VAL A 23 -31.72 23.36 -1.14
C VAL A 23 -30.38 22.83 -0.62
N THR A 24 -30.38 21.72 0.12
CA THR A 24 -29.14 21.08 0.59
C THR A 24 -28.23 20.71 -0.59
N LEU A 25 -28.77 20.09 -1.64
CA LEU A 25 -27.99 19.74 -2.83
C LEU A 25 -27.35 20.96 -3.49
N VAL A 26 -28.14 22.02 -3.72
CA VAL A 26 -27.66 23.27 -4.35
C VAL A 26 -26.56 23.92 -3.53
N VAL A 27 -26.73 24.00 -2.20
CA VAL A 27 -25.72 24.59 -1.31
C VAL A 27 -24.42 23.78 -1.34
N LEU A 28 -24.50 22.46 -1.22
CA LEU A 28 -23.32 21.60 -1.20
C LEU A 28 -22.58 21.62 -2.54
N VAL A 29 -23.30 21.59 -3.67
CA VAL A 29 -22.69 21.72 -5.01
C VAL A 29 -22.03 23.10 -5.18
N ALA A 30 -22.66 24.18 -4.71
CA ALA A 30 -22.05 25.51 -4.75
C ALA A 30 -20.77 25.56 -3.91
N VAL A 31 -20.75 24.96 -2.72
CA VAL A 31 -19.54 24.83 -1.89
C VAL A 31 -18.45 24.04 -2.63
N SER A 32 -18.78 22.90 -3.23
CA SER A 32 -17.82 22.11 -4.02
C SER A 32 -17.24 22.90 -5.18
N LEU A 33 -18.04 23.69 -5.89
CA LEU A 33 -17.55 24.54 -6.99
C LEU A 33 -16.61 25.64 -6.50
N LEU A 34 -16.91 26.26 -5.35
CA LEU A 34 -16.04 27.28 -4.77
C LEU A 34 -14.72 26.69 -4.29
N VAL A 35 -14.76 25.51 -3.64
CA VAL A 35 -13.55 24.79 -3.21
C VAL A 35 -12.74 24.34 -4.42
N TRP A 36 -13.40 23.81 -5.46
CA TRP A 36 -12.73 23.46 -6.71
C TRP A 36 -12.00 24.66 -7.32
N LEU A 37 -12.68 25.81 -7.42
CA LEU A 37 -12.10 27.03 -7.99
C LEU A 37 -10.87 27.51 -7.21
N ALA A 38 -10.91 27.40 -5.89
CA ALA A 38 -9.87 27.91 -5.00
C ALA A 38 -8.70 26.96 -4.80
N MET A 39 -8.96 25.64 -4.69
CA MET A 39 -7.98 24.67 -4.19
C MET A 39 -7.65 23.55 -5.18
N VAL A 40 -8.50 23.27 -6.18
CA VAL A 40 -8.31 22.14 -7.10
C VAL A 40 -7.89 22.60 -8.49
N ARG A 41 -8.47 23.69 -8.98
CA ARG A 41 -8.14 24.27 -10.28
C ARG A 41 -6.65 24.70 -10.40
N PRO A 42 -6.00 25.25 -9.36
CA PRO A 42 -4.56 25.54 -9.44
C PRO A 42 -3.70 24.28 -9.64
N GLU A 43 -4.16 23.13 -9.17
CA GLU A 43 -3.41 21.86 -9.15
C GLU A 43 -3.57 21.04 -10.44
N LEU A 44 -4.28 21.55 -11.47
CA LEU A 44 -4.48 20.82 -12.73
C LEU A 44 -3.18 20.59 -13.51
N GLY A 45 -2.15 21.39 -13.24
CA GLY A 45 -0.82 21.25 -13.83
C GLY A 45 0.05 20.18 -13.17
N LYS A 46 -0.43 19.52 -12.11
CA LYS A 46 0.32 18.51 -11.38
C LYS A 46 0.69 17.35 -12.29
N GLY A 47 1.95 16.95 -12.26
CA GLY A 47 2.51 15.93 -13.13
C GLY A 47 3.32 14.87 -12.39
N ARG A 48 3.50 13.72 -13.03
CA ARG A 48 4.52 12.76 -12.64
C ARG A 48 5.81 13.10 -13.34
N SER A 49 6.89 12.97 -12.59
CA SER A 49 8.22 13.15 -13.11
C SER A 49 9.10 11.97 -12.76
N GLN A 50 10.01 11.63 -13.65
CA GLN A 50 11.09 10.67 -13.41
C GLN A 50 12.42 11.41 -13.46
N THR A 51 13.32 11.06 -12.54
CA THR A 51 14.61 11.71 -12.41
C THR A 51 15.67 10.90 -13.16
N ILE A 52 16.46 11.59 -14.00
CA ILE A 52 17.62 11.02 -14.68
C ILE A 52 18.85 11.03 -13.76
N SER A 53 19.06 12.16 -13.09
CA SER A 53 20.00 12.33 -11.98
C SER A 53 19.44 13.38 -11.03
N ASP A 54 19.45 13.09 -9.73
CA ASP A 54 19.12 14.03 -8.64
C ASP A 54 20.36 14.42 -7.83
N ASP A 55 21.55 14.06 -8.31
CA ASP A 55 22.80 14.42 -7.68
C ASP A 55 23.33 15.70 -8.32
N TYR A 56 23.41 16.73 -7.49
CA TYR A 56 23.88 18.08 -7.79
C TYR A 56 25.07 18.46 -6.91
N SER A 57 25.87 17.46 -6.49
CA SER A 57 27.09 17.64 -5.69
C SER A 57 28.18 18.47 -6.39
N ALA A 58 28.06 18.70 -7.70
CA ALA A 58 28.93 19.55 -8.49
C ALA A 58 28.15 20.51 -9.39
N SER A 59 28.84 21.53 -9.93
CA SER A 59 28.25 22.45 -10.89
C SER A 59 29.27 23.00 -11.89
N THR A 60 28.78 23.34 -13.08
CA THR A 60 29.59 23.91 -14.18
C THR A 60 28.99 25.23 -14.67
N ILE A 61 29.80 26.29 -14.73
CA ILE A 61 29.38 27.61 -15.22
C ILE A 61 29.16 27.56 -16.74
N LEU A 62 28.04 28.11 -17.21
CA LEU A 62 27.73 28.23 -18.64
C LEU A 62 27.92 29.68 -19.12
N ALA A 63 28.81 29.88 -20.08
CA ALA A 63 29.00 31.18 -20.74
C ALA A 63 27.88 31.49 -21.75
N ASP A 64 27.80 32.74 -22.20
CA ASP A 64 26.81 33.18 -23.19
C ASP A 64 26.94 32.40 -24.50
N GLY A 65 25.85 31.79 -24.95
CA GLY A 65 25.79 30.97 -26.17
C GLY A 65 26.49 29.61 -26.07
N GLN A 66 27.00 29.22 -24.90
CA GLN A 66 27.60 27.91 -24.66
C GLN A 66 26.52 26.85 -24.46
N THR A 67 26.64 25.69 -25.13
CA THR A 67 25.60 24.65 -25.06
C THR A 67 26.04 23.51 -24.15
N ALA A 68 25.27 23.22 -23.10
CA ALA A 68 25.41 22.00 -22.33
C ALA A 68 24.45 20.92 -22.85
N SER A 69 24.93 19.69 -23.01
CA SER A 69 24.13 18.58 -23.52
C SER A 69 24.21 17.32 -22.64
N GLN A 70 23.08 16.62 -22.48
CA GLN A 70 22.97 15.33 -21.79
C GLN A 70 22.21 14.34 -22.67
N ILE A 71 22.78 13.14 -22.85
CA ILE A 71 22.10 12.02 -23.50
C ILE A 71 21.49 11.12 -22.43
N PHE A 72 20.24 10.70 -22.64
CA PHE A 72 19.55 9.75 -21.76
C PHE A 72 18.55 8.92 -22.55
N THR A 73 18.19 7.75 -22.01
CA THR A 73 17.13 6.89 -22.58
C THR A 73 15.84 7.09 -21.80
N PHE A 74 14.71 7.21 -22.50
CA PHE A 74 13.41 7.42 -21.85
C PHE A 74 12.24 6.87 -22.67
N ASP A 75 11.45 6.01 -22.06
CA ASP A 75 10.44 5.23 -22.81
C ASP A 75 9.07 5.93 -22.86
N GLU A 76 8.77 6.75 -21.85
CA GLU A 76 7.49 7.45 -21.70
C GLU A 76 7.43 8.76 -22.48
N ASP A 77 6.25 9.37 -22.57
CA ASP A 77 6.07 10.68 -23.20
C ASP A 77 6.87 11.77 -22.46
N LEU A 78 7.34 12.80 -23.17
CA LEU A 78 8.03 13.94 -22.56
C LEU A 78 7.20 15.21 -22.72
N LEU A 79 6.88 15.86 -21.60
CA LEU A 79 6.03 17.06 -21.55
C LEU A 79 6.81 18.30 -21.09
N ALA A 80 7.75 18.13 -20.15
CA ALA A 80 8.58 19.19 -19.64
C ALA A 80 9.89 18.62 -19.06
N ILE A 81 10.91 19.46 -19.00
CA ILE A 81 12.23 19.10 -18.47
C ILE A 81 12.58 20.10 -17.36
N GLY A 82 12.73 19.58 -16.16
CA GLY A 82 13.29 20.25 -15.00
C GLY A 82 14.80 20.12 -14.98
N VAL A 83 15.50 21.23 -14.78
CA VAL A 83 16.96 21.26 -14.64
C VAL A 83 17.33 22.10 -13.44
N GLU A 84 18.31 21.66 -12.66
CA GLU A 84 18.80 22.41 -11.51
C GLU A 84 19.92 23.39 -11.90
N PHE A 85 19.82 24.61 -11.38
CA PHE A 85 20.80 25.66 -11.60
C PHE A 85 21.23 26.29 -10.28
N TYR A 86 22.50 26.67 -10.23
CA TYR A 86 23.10 27.51 -9.21
C TYR A 86 23.35 28.92 -9.75
N LEU A 87 23.36 29.88 -8.83
CA LEU A 87 23.68 31.27 -9.11
C LEU A 87 25.04 31.62 -8.47
N PRO A 88 26.15 31.62 -9.23
CA PRO A 88 27.47 32.05 -8.73
C PRO A 88 27.52 33.53 -8.30
N GLY A 89 26.52 34.34 -8.67
CA GLY A 89 26.43 35.78 -8.38
C GLY A 89 24.97 36.25 -8.26
N ASP A 90 24.71 37.50 -8.62
CA ASP A 90 23.35 38.06 -8.64
C ASP A 90 22.48 37.40 -9.74
N GLN A 91 21.15 37.62 -9.70
CA GLN A 91 20.21 37.01 -10.65
C GLN A 91 20.60 37.29 -12.12
N PRO A 92 20.75 36.25 -12.97
CA PRO A 92 20.90 36.40 -14.40
C PRO A 92 19.59 36.81 -15.06
N SER A 93 19.67 37.63 -16.10
CA SER A 93 18.52 38.05 -16.92
C SER A 93 18.76 37.65 -18.37
N GLY A 94 17.72 37.25 -19.09
CA GLY A 94 17.82 36.82 -20.49
C GLY A 94 17.00 35.56 -20.76
N GLU A 95 17.32 34.89 -21.86
CA GLU A 95 16.61 33.69 -22.33
C GLU A 95 17.47 32.43 -22.15
N LEU A 96 16.84 31.32 -21.76
CA LEU A 96 17.46 30.01 -21.72
C LEU A 96 16.77 29.13 -22.76
N GLU A 97 17.50 28.77 -23.82
CA GLU A 97 17.00 27.88 -24.86
C GLU A 97 17.21 26.42 -24.45
N LEU A 98 16.16 25.61 -24.62
CA LEU A 98 16.18 24.16 -24.52
C LEU A 98 15.82 23.56 -25.87
N VAL A 99 16.63 22.63 -26.36
CA VAL A 99 16.34 21.83 -27.55
C VAL A 99 16.46 20.35 -27.20
N LEU A 100 15.44 19.59 -27.56
CA LEU A 100 15.44 18.14 -27.42
C LEU A 100 15.52 17.52 -28.82
N THR A 101 16.55 16.71 -29.06
CA THR A 101 16.73 15.98 -30.33
C THR A 101 16.78 14.48 -30.09
N ASP A 102 16.42 13.71 -31.11
CA ASP A 102 16.72 12.27 -31.16
C ASP A 102 18.23 12.09 -31.29
N ALA A 103 18.85 11.36 -30.36
CA ALA A 103 20.31 11.26 -30.27
C ALA A 103 20.94 10.43 -31.40
N ASP A 104 20.16 9.57 -32.05
CA ASP A 104 20.63 8.67 -33.11
C ASP A 104 20.51 9.30 -34.50
N THR A 105 19.44 10.07 -34.73
CA THR A 105 19.12 10.68 -36.02
C THR A 105 19.46 12.17 -36.09
N GLY A 106 19.55 12.85 -34.95
CA GLY A 106 19.70 14.30 -34.85
C GLY A 106 18.43 15.10 -35.17
N GLU A 107 17.27 14.44 -35.30
CA GLU A 107 15.99 15.12 -35.53
C GLU A 107 15.59 15.96 -34.31
N GLU A 108 15.20 17.22 -34.52
CA GLU A 108 14.63 18.06 -33.45
C GLU A 108 13.21 17.61 -33.13
N LEU A 109 13.02 17.16 -31.89
CA LEU A 109 11.75 16.64 -31.40
C LEU A 109 10.90 17.75 -30.77
N ALA A 110 11.52 18.62 -29.97
CA ALA A 110 10.87 19.75 -29.31
C ALA A 110 11.86 20.84 -28.93
N ARG A 111 11.32 22.04 -28.68
CA ARG A 111 12.08 23.23 -28.26
C ARG A 111 11.34 23.97 -27.16
N SER A 112 12.07 24.67 -26.31
CA SER A 112 11.51 25.61 -25.33
C SER A 112 12.44 26.80 -25.13
N THR A 113 11.87 27.94 -24.72
CA THR A 113 12.65 29.11 -24.32
C THR A 113 12.12 29.61 -22.98
N GLY A 114 12.95 29.52 -21.95
CA GLY A 114 12.67 30.01 -20.60
C GLY A 114 13.24 31.41 -20.36
N VAL A 115 12.74 32.07 -19.31
CA VAL A 115 13.26 33.39 -18.86
C VAL A 115 14.10 33.18 -17.61
N MET A 116 15.37 33.58 -17.65
CA MET A 116 16.34 33.33 -16.57
C MET A 116 16.02 34.08 -15.27
N ASP A 117 15.25 35.17 -15.35
CA ASP A 117 14.78 35.94 -14.18
C ASP A 117 13.90 35.13 -13.22
N TYR A 118 13.32 34.00 -13.67
CA TYR A 118 12.48 33.13 -12.85
C TYR A 118 13.21 31.92 -12.27
N ILE A 119 14.50 31.76 -12.57
CA ILE A 119 15.30 30.67 -12.01
C ILE A 119 15.52 30.93 -10.52
N VAL A 120 15.09 29.99 -9.70
CA VAL A 120 15.32 29.98 -8.25
C VAL A 120 16.47 29.01 -7.98
N PRO A 121 17.55 29.43 -7.31
CA PRO A 121 18.64 28.53 -6.95
C PRO A 121 18.15 27.40 -6.04
N ASP A 122 18.83 26.26 -6.10
CA ASP A 122 18.54 25.07 -5.29
C ASP A 122 17.12 24.50 -5.54
N GLN A 123 16.54 24.77 -6.72
CA GLN A 123 15.26 24.22 -7.18
C GLN A 123 15.33 23.86 -8.66
N TYR A 124 14.62 22.80 -9.05
CA TYR A 124 14.41 22.47 -10.45
C TYR A 124 13.64 23.58 -11.17
N THR A 125 14.26 24.12 -12.21
CA THR A 125 13.59 25.01 -13.16
C THR A 125 12.94 24.18 -14.26
N VAL A 126 11.61 24.12 -14.26
CA VAL A 126 10.84 23.34 -15.24
C VAL A 126 10.58 24.14 -16.51
N LEU A 127 11.13 23.65 -17.62
CA LEU A 127 10.94 24.17 -18.97
C LEU A 127 9.95 23.28 -19.71
N GLY A 128 8.75 23.81 -20.00
CA GLY A 128 7.74 23.09 -20.77
C GLY A 128 8.09 23.03 -22.25
N LEU A 129 7.95 21.86 -22.88
CA LEU A 129 8.20 21.69 -24.32
C LEU A 129 7.11 22.37 -25.15
N ASP A 130 7.45 22.89 -26.34
CA ASP A 130 6.50 23.51 -27.28
C ASP A 130 5.44 22.52 -27.80
N ARG A 131 5.76 21.23 -27.78
CA ARG A 131 4.88 20.10 -28.10
C ARG A 131 5.23 18.89 -27.24
N GLU A 132 4.25 18.04 -27.03
CA GLU A 132 4.45 16.75 -26.38
C GLU A 132 5.27 15.84 -27.31
N VAL A 133 6.33 15.22 -26.77
CA VAL A 133 7.15 14.26 -27.51
C VAL A 133 6.69 12.87 -27.12
N GLN A 134 6.21 12.12 -28.10
CA GLN A 134 5.73 10.76 -27.89
C GLN A 134 6.90 9.84 -27.57
N GLY A 135 6.80 9.13 -26.45
CA GLY A 135 7.78 8.16 -25.97
C GLY A 135 7.93 6.99 -26.94
N SER A 136 9.08 6.34 -26.86
CA SER A 136 9.37 5.12 -27.62
C SER A 136 10.39 4.31 -26.84
N ALA A 137 10.10 3.03 -26.62
CA ALA A 137 10.97 2.12 -25.90
C ALA A 137 12.41 2.14 -26.44
N GLY A 138 13.37 2.35 -25.55
CA GLY A 138 14.80 2.40 -25.86
C GLY A 138 15.26 3.63 -26.65
N ARG A 139 14.39 4.64 -26.90
CA ARG A 139 14.82 5.85 -27.62
C ARG A 139 15.78 6.67 -26.76
N ARG A 140 16.87 7.11 -27.39
CA ARG A 140 17.86 8.02 -26.80
C ARG A 140 17.57 9.47 -27.19
N TYR A 141 17.56 10.35 -26.21
CA TYR A 141 17.33 11.78 -26.38
C TYR A 141 18.61 12.54 -26.05
N CYS A 142 18.87 13.61 -26.78
CA CYS A 142 19.89 14.60 -26.43
C CYS A 142 19.18 15.89 -26.01
N LEU A 143 19.26 16.20 -24.73
CA LEU A 143 18.84 17.48 -24.17
C LEU A 143 19.99 18.48 -24.35
N SER A 144 19.73 19.64 -24.94
CA SER A 144 20.68 20.73 -25.09
C SER A 144 20.15 22.03 -24.49
N LEU A 145 20.97 22.69 -23.67
CA LEU A 145 20.65 23.93 -22.96
C LEU A 145 21.63 25.04 -23.34
N THR A 146 21.14 26.18 -23.78
CA THR A 146 21.96 27.32 -24.23
C THR A 146 21.44 28.63 -23.61
N PRO A 147 22.21 29.31 -22.73
CA PRO A 147 21.81 30.59 -22.17
C PRO A 147 22.17 31.76 -23.11
N HIS A 148 21.29 32.75 -23.15
CA HIS A 148 21.45 34.02 -23.85
C HIS A 148 21.26 35.18 -22.87
N TYR A 149 22.37 35.72 -22.37
CA TYR A 149 22.38 36.68 -21.27
C TYR A 149 22.12 38.12 -21.74
N ALA A 150 21.24 38.81 -21.02
CA ALA A 150 21.00 40.25 -21.15
C ALA A 150 21.78 41.09 -20.11
N ASN A 151 22.35 40.45 -19.08
CA ASN A 151 23.23 41.08 -18.08
C ASN A 151 24.54 40.27 -17.91
N GLY A 152 25.45 40.74 -17.07
CA GLY A 152 26.76 40.10 -16.86
C GLY A 152 26.78 38.95 -15.84
N ASN A 153 25.62 38.52 -15.33
CA ASN A 153 25.52 37.47 -14.34
C ASN A 153 25.32 36.12 -15.04
N LEU A 154 25.91 35.05 -14.51
CA LEU A 154 25.96 33.73 -15.15
C LEU A 154 25.15 32.69 -14.38
N LEU A 155 24.74 31.62 -15.08
CA LEU A 155 24.22 30.39 -14.50
C LEU A 155 25.34 29.36 -14.34
N ALA A 156 25.24 28.55 -13.29
CA ALA A 156 25.94 27.29 -13.20
C ALA A 156 24.93 26.14 -13.23
N LEU A 157 25.19 25.13 -14.05
CA LEU A 157 24.35 23.95 -14.20
C LEU A 157 24.73 22.90 -13.14
N GLY A 158 23.74 22.40 -12.40
CA GLY A 158 23.95 21.33 -11.41
C GLY A 158 24.15 19.96 -12.07
N HIS A 159 25.09 19.18 -11.55
CA HIS A 159 25.36 17.81 -11.99
C HIS A 159 26.04 17.01 -10.89
N SER A 160 26.11 15.69 -11.07
CA SER A 160 26.74 14.78 -10.12
C SER A 160 28.26 14.90 -10.11
N SER A 161 28.89 14.52 -9.00
CA SER A 161 30.35 14.33 -8.90
C SER A 161 30.72 12.98 -9.51
N GLY A 162 30.85 12.93 -10.84
CA GLY A 162 31.04 11.70 -11.62
C GLY A 162 29.77 11.21 -12.32
N VAL A 163 29.91 10.33 -13.31
CA VAL A 163 28.79 9.86 -14.14
C VAL A 163 27.85 8.92 -13.36
N ALA A 164 26.55 9.21 -13.38
CA ALA A 164 25.52 8.42 -12.69
C ALA A 164 25.34 7.02 -13.33
N LEU A 165 24.83 6.09 -12.54
CA LEU A 165 24.56 4.71 -12.96
C LEU A 165 23.63 4.66 -14.19
N TRP A 166 24.03 3.91 -15.22
CA TRP A 166 23.30 3.77 -16.50
C TRP A 166 23.13 5.07 -17.30
N GLN A 167 23.91 6.11 -17.04
CA GLN A 167 23.84 7.40 -17.73
C GLN A 167 25.11 7.73 -18.52
N ASP A 168 24.97 8.55 -19.56
CA ASP A 168 26.09 9.12 -20.31
C ASP A 168 26.67 10.35 -19.59
N PRO A 169 27.97 10.67 -19.78
CA PRO A 169 28.53 11.93 -19.28
C PRO A 169 27.87 13.12 -19.99
N MET A 170 27.61 14.19 -19.24
CA MET A 170 27.21 15.46 -19.85
C MET A 170 28.37 16.06 -20.65
N THR A 171 28.05 16.94 -21.59
CA THR A 171 29.04 17.68 -22.38
C THR A 171 28.75 19.17 -22.36
N VAL A 172 29.77 19.99 -22.56
CA VAL A 172 29.66 21.43 -22.78
C VAL A 172 30.44 21.78 -24.04
N ASP A 173 29.76 22.31 -25.06
CA ASP A 173 30.26 22.49 -26.43
C ASP A 173 30.95 21.23 -26.99
N GLY A 174 30.40 20.05 -26.67
CA GLY A 174 30.94 18.75 -27.06
C GLY A 174 32.18 18.30 -26.25
N SER A 175 32.66 19.09 -25.29
CA SER A 175 33.71 18.66 -24.35
C SER A 175 33.06 17.92 -23.17
N PRO A 176 33.51 16.69 -22.83
CA PRO A 176 32.92 15.92 -21.74
C PRO A 176 33.20 16.57 -20.38
N VAL A 177 32.19 16.53 -19.51
CA VAL A 177 32.30 16.85 -18.08
C VAL A 177 32.12 15.55 -17.32
N ASP A 178 32.90 15.36 -16.26
CA ASP A 178 32.83 14.19 -15.39
C ASP A 178 31.63 14.29 -14.42
N GLY A 179 30.43 14.10 -14.97
CA GLY A 179 29.17 14.28 -14.27
C GLY A 179 27.96 13.97 -15.17
N THR A 180 26.82 13.68 -14.56
CA THR A 180 25.52 13.57 -15.24
C THR A 180 24.66 14.76 -14.82
N MET A 181 24.07 15.44 -15.80
CA MET A 181 23.24 16.61 -15.57
C MET A 181 22.07 16.28 -14.63
N ALA A 182 21.82 17.14 -13.63
CA ALA A 182 20.67 17.00 -12.74
C ALA A 182 19.38 17.35 -13.50
N VAL A 183 18.64 16.32 -13.92
CA VAL A 183 17.50 16.43 -14.83
C VAL A 183 16.33 15.62 -14.32
N GLN A 184 15.16 16.26 -14.33
CA GLN A 184 13.88 15.65 -14.04
C GLN A 184 12.93 15.79 -15.24
N ILE A 185 12.35 14.71 -15.71
CA ILE A 185 11.46 14.69 -16.88
C ILE A 185 10.03 14.52 -16.41
N THR A 186 9.16 15.48 -16.73
CA THR A 186 7.71 15.34 -16.52
C THR A 186 7.10 14.61 -17.70
N TYR A 187 6.51 13.45 -17.45
CA TYR A 187 5.99 12.54 -18.49
C TYR A 187 4.47 12.40 -18.49
N GLN A 188 3.81 12.69 -17.38
CA GLN A 188 2.35 12.64 -17.27
C GLN A 188 1.83 13.89 -16.55
N ARG A 189 0.63 14.38 -16.92
CA ARG A 189 -0.09 15.44 -16.21
C ARG A 189 -1.52 15.00 -15.90
N ILE A 190 -1.99 15.29 -14.70
CA ILE A 190 -3.34 14.89 -14.27
C ILE A 190 -4.45 15.66 -15.02
N GLY A 191 -4.18 16.92 -15.36
CA GLY A 191 -5.03 17.74 -16.20
C GLY A 191 -6.52 17.74 -15.82
N GLY A 192 -7.38 17.58 -16.82
CA GLY A 192 -8.84 17.65 -16.67
C GLY A 192 -9.47 16.46 -15.92
N TYR A 193 -8.74 15.34 -15.73
CA TYR A 193 -9.22 14.22 -14.92
C TYR A 193 -9.55 14.68 -13.50
N LEU A 194 -8.63 15.43 -12.87
CA LEU A 194 -8.76 15.87 -11.49
C LEU A 194 -10.05 16.69 -11.25
N THR A 195 -10.40 17.58 -12.18
CA THR A 195 -11.65 18.35 -12.12
C THR A 195 -12.89 17.44 -12.16
N ARG A 196 -12.92 16.49 -13.09
CA ARG A 196 -14.05 15.57 -13.27
C ARG A 196 -14.22 14.68 -12.04
N PHE A 197 -13.13 14.10 -11.56
CA PHE A 197 -13.14 13.22 -10.38
C PHE A 197 -13.61 13.97 -9.12
N PHE A 198 -13.03 15.15 -8.85
CA PHE A 198 -13.41 15.97 -7.69
C PHE A 198 -14.89 16.32 -7.67
N LEU A 199 -15.42 16.84 -8.78
CA LEU A 199 -16.82 17.25 -8.88
C LEU A 199 -17.78 16.06 -8.83
N LEU A 200 -17.38 14.89 -9.37
CA LEU A 200 -18.19 13.67 -9.35
C LEU A 200 -18.34 13.13 -7.92
N ILE A 201 -17.23 12.96 -7.19
CA ILE A 201 -17.27 12.47 -5.80
C ILE A 201 -18.04 13.44 -4.90
N CYS A 202 -17.75 14.74 -5.00
CA CYS A 202 -18.48 15.76 -4.25
C CYS A 202 -19.97 15.79 -4.61
N GLY A 203 -20.31 15.65 -5.89
CA GLY A 203 -21.68 15.59 -6.38
C GLY A 203 -22.47 14.41 -5.80
N PHE A 204 -21.89 13.20 -5.80
CA PHE A 204 -22.51 12.03 -5.19
C PHE A 204 -22.63 12.16 -3.67
N ALA A 205 -21.61 12.69 -2.98
CA ALA A 205 -21.69 12.97 -1.54
C ALA A 205 -22.82 13.98 -1.23
N ALA A 206 -22.96 15.04 -2.04
CA ALA A 206 -24.04 16.02 -1.91
C ALA A 206 -25.42 15.41 -2.16
N LEU A 207 -25.54 14.49 -3.13
CA LEU A 207 -26.77 13.73 -3.38
C LEU A 207 -27.14 12.83 -2.21
N LEU A 208 -26.18 12.15 -1.56
CA LEU A 208 -26.42 11.35 -0.37
C LEU A 208 -26.87 12.20 0.82
N ALA A 209 -26.26 13.38 1.01
CA ALA A 209 -26.68 14.33 2.04
C ALA A 209 -28.10 14.86 1.79
N ALA A 210 -28.41 15.26 0.56
CA ALA A 210 -29.74 15.69 0.15
C ALA A 210 -30.78 14.57 0.30
N PHE A 211 -30.44 13.34 -0.10
CA PHE A 211 -31.27 12.16 0.11
C PHE A 211 -31.54 11.91 1.59
N THR A 212 -30.55 12.11 2.45
CA THR A 212 -30.70 11.96 3.91
C THR A 212 -31.68 12.99 4.47
N VAL A 213 -31.54 14.26 4.09
CA VAL A 213 -32.48 15.33 4.46
C VAL A 213 -33.90 14.98 4.01
N TRP A 214 -34.06 14.54 2.76
CA TRP A 214 -35.36 14.08 2.26
C TRP A 214 -35.90 12.88 3.04
N ALA A 215 -35.09 11.86 3.29
CA ALA A 215 -35.48 10.62 3.97
C ALA A 215 -35.95 10.88 5.40
N VAL A 216 -35.21 11.74 6.12
CA VAL A 216 -35.54 12.18 7.49
C VAL A 216 -36.82 13.01 7.51
N LEU A 217 -36.93 14.05 6.67
CA LEU A 217 -38.08 14.95 6.69
C LEU A 217 -39.36 14.32 6.14
N SER A 218 -39.24 13.41 5.18
CA SER A 218 -40.39 12.70 4.60
C SER A 218 -40.90 11.57 5.50
N ARG A 219 -40.07 11.07 6.43
CA ARG A 219 -40.33 9.91 7.30
C ARG A 219 -40.71 8.63 6.54
N LYS A 220 -40.41 8.56 5.25
CA LYS A 220 -40.73 7.39 4.39
C LYS A 220 -39.72 6.26 4.51
N VAL A 221 -38.50 6.58 4.94
CA VAL A 221 -37.40 5.62 5.05
C VAL A 221 -37.18 5.30 6.53
N ARG A 222 -37.20 4.01 6.86
CA ARG A 222 -36.90 3.55 8.23
C ARG A 222 -35.40 3.66 8.49
N LEU A 223 -35.02 4.04 9.71
CA LEU A 223 -33.62 4.22 10.12
C LEU A 223 -32.67 3.08 9.69
N PRO A 224 -32.98 1.78 9.89
CA PRO A 224 -32.08 0.71 9.43
C PRO A 224 -31.81 0.73 7.92
N ARG A 225 -32.82 1.06 7.10
CA ARG A 225 -32.66 1.16 5.65
C ARG A 225 -31.85 2.39 5.27
N LEU A 226 -32.04 3.49 5.98
CA LEU A 226 -31.24 4.70 5.78
C LEU A 226 -29.77 4.44 6.11
N VAL A 227 -29.47 3.76 7.22
CA VAL A 227 -28.10 3.35 7.58
C VAL A 227 -27.51 2.44 6.51
N PHE A 228 -28.25 1.44 6.02
CA PHE A 228 -27.78 0.58 4.92
C PHE A 228 -27.38 1.38 3.68
N VAL A 229 -28.26 2.28 3.22
CA VAL A 229 -28.01 3.13 2.05
C VAL A 229 -26.82 4.06 2.27
N LEU A 230 -26.68 4.64 3.46
CA LEU A 230 -25.58 5.56 3.76
C LEU A 230 -24.24 4.86 3.92
N VAL A 231 -24.20 3.71 4.59
CA VAL A 231 -22.97 2.92 4.70
C VAL A 231 -22.51 2.48 3.31
N LEU A 232 -23.42 1.96 2.49
CA LEU A 232 -23.08 1.54 1.13
C LEU A 232 -22.66 2.73 0.25
N GLY A 233 -23.45 3.80 0.23
CA GLY A 233 -23.18 4.97 -0.61
C GLY A 233 -21.89 5.69 -0.23
N LEU A 234 -21.69 5.98 1.07
CA LEU A 234 -20.48 6.63 1.54
C LEU A 234 -19.27 5.69 1.46
N GLY A 235 -19.44 4.40 1.78
CA GLY A 235 -18.36 3.41 1.68
C GLY A 235 -17.85 3.26 0.25
N VAL A 236 -18.73 3.27 -0.76
CA VAL A 236 -18.30 3.31 -2.17
C VAL A 236 -17.49 4.58 -2.44
N LEU A 237 -17.93 5.76 -1.98
CA LEU A 237 -17.15 6.99 -2.16
C LEU A 237 -15.78 6.93 -1.46
N TYR A 238 -15.71 6.40 -0.24
CA TYR A 238 -14.43 6.16 0.44
C TYR A 238 -13.54 5.17 -0.32
N SER A 239 -14.11 4.16 -0.98
CA SER A 239 -13.34 3.21 -1.80
C SER A 239 -12.71 3.85 -3.04
N PHE A 240 -13.29 4.95 -3.56
CA PHE A 240 -12.70 5.72 -4.67
C PHE A 240 -11.69 6.76 -4.17
N VAL A 241 -12.01 7.48 -3.09
CA VAL A 241 -11.11 8.51 -2.52
C VAL A 241 -9.88 7.89 -1.90
N LEU A 242 -10.03 6.73 -1.26
CA LEU A 242 -8.97 5.91 -0.68
C LEU A 242 -8.98 4.56 -1.42
N PRO A 243 -8.33 4.48 -2.61
CA PRO A 243 -8.30 3.30 -3.48
C PRO A 243 -7.63 2.09 -2.79
N PRO A 244 -7.67 0.88 -3.38
CA PRO A 244 -7.10 -0.31 -2.75
C PRO A 244 -5.64 -0.09 -2.34
N TYR A 245 -5.16 -0.81 -1.33
CA TYR A 245 -3.86 -0.63 -0.67
C TYR A 245 -3.75 0.60 0.24
N ALA A 246 -4.67 1.56 0.14
CA ALA A 246 -4.62 2.74 1.00
C ALA A 246 -5.02 2.45 2.46
N ALA A 247 -5.88 1.45 2.71
CA ALA A 247 -6.36 1.21 4.07
C ALA A 247 -5.29 0.53 4.94
N PRO A 248 -5.32 0.73 6.26
CA PRO A 248 -4.35 0.14 7.16
C PRO A 248 -4.24 -1.37 7.03
N ASP A 249 -3.01 -1.86 6.80
CA ASP A 249 -2.66 -3.27 6.65
C ASP A 249 -3.38 -3.96 5.46
N GLU A 250 -3.95 -3.19 4.52
CA GLU A 250 -4.81 -3.72 3.46
C GLU A 250 -4.07 -4.64 2.49
N LYS A 251 -2.79 -4.36 2.19
CA LYS A 251 -1.92 -5.21 1.37
C LYS A 251 -1.95 -6.68 1.82
N TYR A 252 -1.71 -6.90 3.11
CA TYR A 252 -1.69 -8.25 3.69
C TYR A 252 -3.06 -8.93 3.64
N HIS A 253 -4.14 -8.15 3.74
CA HIS A 253 -5.52 -8.63 3.67
C HIS A 253 -5.98 -8.93 2.23
N ILE A 254 -5.46 -8.20 1.25
CA ILE A 254 -5.60 -8.50 -0.18
C ILE A 254 -4.94 -9.84 -0.47
N ASN A 255 -3.68 -10.03 -0.06
CA ASN A 255 -2.94 -11.28 -0.28
C ASN A 255 -3.68 -12.50 0.26
N GLN A 256 -4.28 -12.40 1.44
CA GLN A 256 -5.13 -13.46 2.02
C GLN A 256 -6.37 -13.78 1.18
N SER A 257 -7.07 -12.74 0.71
CA SER A 257 -8.29 -12.92 -0.09
C SER A 257 -8.00 -13.47 -1.48
N PHE A 258 -6.91 -13.04 -2.12
CA PHE A 258 -6.45 -13.51 -3.42
C PHE A 258 -5.94 -14.95 -3.34
N THR A 259 -5.17 -15.29 -2.30
CA THR A 259 -4.72 -16.67 -2.07
C THR A 259 -5.91 -17.60 -1.89
N LEU A 260 -6.92 -17.19 -1.12
CA LEU A 260 -8.15 -17.97 -0.95
C LEU A 260 -8.89 -18.17 -2.29
N ALA A 261 -8.93 -17.14 -3.13
CA ALA A 261 -9.54 -17.22 -4.46
C ALA A 261 -8.77 -18.16 -5.39
N CYS A 262 -7.43 -18.10 -5.42
CA CYS A 262 -6.59 -19.03 -6.18
C CYS A 262 -6.81 -20.48 -5.73
N ARG A 263 -6.87 -20.74 -4.41
CA ARG A 263 -7.19 -22.08 -3.88
C ARG A 263 -8.55 -22.58 -4.36
N TRP A 264 -9.55 -21.71 -4.42
CA TRP A 264 -10.87 -22.07 -4.93
C TRP A 264 -10.89 -22.28 -6.44
N ALA A 265 -10.17 -21.48 -7.22
CA ALA A 265 -10.02 -21.70 -8.65
C ALA A 265 -9.35 -23.04 -8.94
N ASN A 266 -8.27 -23.34 -8.21
CA ASN A 266 -7.54 -24.57 -8.39
C ASN A 266 -8.36 -25.84 -8.05
N PHE A 267 -9.34 -25.79 -7.15
CA PHE A 267 -10.27 -26.92 -6.93
C PHE A 267 -11.06 -27.32 -8.18
N PHE A 268 -11.20 -26.43 -9.15
CA PHE A 268 -11.89 -26.68 -10.41
C PHE A 268 -10.94 -26.82 -11.59
N SER A 269 -9.64 -26.63 -11.38
CA SER A 269 -8.61 -26.72 -12.43
C SER A 269 -8.45 -28.17 -12.89
N ASP A 270 -8.16 -28.32 -14.19
CA ASP A 270 -7.82 -29.60 -14.80
C ASP A 270 -6.32 -29.95 -14.63
N ASP A 271 -5.51 -29.04 -14.06
CA ASP A 271 -4.08 -29.24 -13.82
C ASP A 271 -3.80 -30.25 -12.69
N GLU A 272 -2.72 -31.03 -12.85
CA GLU A 272 -2.31 -32.03 -11.86
C GLU A 272 -1.85 -31.39 -10.53
N TRP A 273 -1.40 -30.12 -10.57
CA TRP A 273 -0.98 -29.41 -9.38
C TRP A 273 -2.16 -28.86 -8.60
N GLN A 274 -2.37 -29.40 -7.39
CA GLN A 274 -3.48 -29.03 -6.52
C GLN A 274 -2.98 -28.15 -5.34
N MET A 275 -3.34 -26.86 -5.34
CA MET A 275 -3.12 -25.87 -4.28
C MET A 275 -3.71 -26.26 -2.91
N GLY A 276 -4.45 -27.37 -2.81
CA GLY A 276 -5.03 -27.87 -1.57
C GLY A 276 -4.03 -27.98 -0.41
N HIS A 277 -2.75 -28.21 -0.72
CA HIS A 277 -1.65 -28.38 0.25
C HIS A 277 -0.83 -27.12 0.54
N VAL A 278 -1.08 -26.01 -0.14
CA VAL A 278 -0.34 -24.76 0.06
C VAL A 278 -0.77 -24.09 1.38
N PRO A 279 0.19 -23.73 2.26
CA PRO A 279 -0.12 -22.99 3.48
C PRO A 279 -0.87 -21.68 3.16
N THR A 280 -1.90 -21.34 3.93
CA THR A 280 -2.60 -20.04 3.84
C THR A 280 -1.78 -18.88 4.41
N THR A 281 -0.47 -19.05 4.50
CA THR A 281 0.51 -18.06 4.93
C THR A 281 1.38 -17.60 3.76
N THR A 282 1.29 -18.27 2.61
CA THR A 282 2.02 -17.92 1.39
C THR A 282 1.10 -17.12 0.46
N SER A 283 1.65 -16.12 -0.23
CA SER A 283 0.88 -15.20 -1.08
C SER A 283 0.78 -15.67 -2.51
N PHE A 284 -0.45 -15.87 -2.98
CA PHE A 284 -0.78 -16.22 -4.36
C PHE A 284 -1.81 -15.27 -4.95
N ARG A 285 -1.62 -14.95 -6.23
CA ARG A 285 -2.52 -14.19 -7.12
C ARG A 285 -2.26 -14.59 -8.57
N ARG A 286 -3.08 -14.16 -9.53
CA ARG A 286 -2.77 -14.39 -10.96
C ARG A 286 -1.53 -13.59 -11.35
N GLU A 287 -0.78 -14.08 -12.33
CA GLU A 287 0.41 -13.40 -12.87
C GLU A 287 0.11 -11.98 -13.36
N THR A 288 -1.10 -11.75 -13.88
CA THR A 288 -1.57 -10.45 -14.36
C THR A 288 -2.14 -9.54 -13.27
N ASP A 289 -2.22 -10.00 -12.02
CA ASP A 289 -2.74 -9.21 -10.89
C ASP A 289 -1.64 -8.33 -10.26
N VAL A 290 -0.94 -7.57 -11.11
CA VAL A 290 0.14 -6.64 -10.74
C VAL A 290 -0.16 -5.26 -11.32
N ASN A 291 -0.07 -4.23 -10.48
CA ASN A 291 -0.18 -2.83 -10.88
C ASN A 291 0.59 -1.95 -9.88
N PRO A 292 1.81 -1.50 -10.21
CA PRO A 292 2.66 -0.73 -9.29
C PRO A 292 2.01 0.58 -8.81
N THR A 293 1.24 1.26 -9.65
CA THR A 293 0.56 2.51 -9.26
C THR A 293 -0.55 2.27 -8.22
N LEU A 294 -1.25 1.14 -8.30
CA LEU A 294 -2.29 0.77 -7.31
C LEU A 294 -1.72 0.07 -6.08
N GLN A 295 -0.58 -0.60 -6.20
CA GLN A 295 0.09 -1.32 -5.10
C GLN A 295 0.99 -0.40 -4.26
N ASP A 296 0.66 0.89 -4.20
CA ASP A 296 1.29 1.90 -3.34
C ASP A 296 0.32 2.28 -2.21
N GLU A 297 0.79 2.20 -0.97
CA GLU A 297 0.00 2.57 0.21
C GLU A 297 -0.23 4.09 0.27
N ASN A 298 0.59 4.88 -0.44
CA ASN A 298 0.45 6.32 -0.57
C ASN A 298 -0.51 6.68 -1.71
N THR A 299 -1.77 6.93 -1.35
CA THR A 299 -2.74 7.45 -2.33
C THR A 299 -2.30 8.80 -2.91
N THR A 300 -2.26 8.88 -4.25
CA THR A 300 -2.07 10.12 -5.02
C THR A 300 -3.22 10.32 -6.01
N VAL A 301 -3.25 11.48 -6.68
CA VAL A 301 -4.21 11.75 -7.77
C VAL A 301 -4.04 10.80 -8.97
N PHE A 302 -2.84 10.27 -9.19
CA PHE A 302 -2.57 9.31 -10.26
C PHE A 302 -3.06 7.91 -9.90
N THR A 303 -3.03 7.55 -8.61
CA THR A 303 -3.70 6.34 -8.13
C THR A 303 -5.21 6.39 -8.41
N TRP A 304 -5.84 7.57 -8.30
CA TRP A 304 -7.25 7.73 -8.69
C TRP A 304 -7.46 7.50 -10.19
N GLU A 305 -6.64 8.14 -11.03
CA GLU A 305 -6.71 7.99 -12.50
C GLU A 305 -6.57 6.53 -12.91
N GLU A 306 -5.50 5.88 -12.46
CA GLU A 306 -5.22 4.46 -12.72
C GLU A 306 -6.38 3.56 -12.26
N PHE A 307 -6.88 3.77 -11.04
CA PHE A 307 -7.99 2.97 -10.50
C PHE A 307 -9.26 3.12 -11.33
N THR A 308 -9.53 4.33 -11.84
CA THR A 308 -10.72 4.57 -12.67
C THR A 308 -10.58 4.06 -14.10
N ASP A 309 -9.39 4.19 -14.69
CA ASP A 309 -9.13 3.79 -16.07
C ASP A 309 -9.11 2.27 -16.20
N THR A 310 -8.61 1.58 -15.17
CA THR A 310 -8.55 0.11 -15.14
C THR A 310 -9.78 -0.55 -14.52
N LEU A 311 -10.78 0.20 -14.04
CA LEU A 311 -11.92 -0.33 -13.27
C LEU A 311 -12.73 -1.41 -14.00
N PHE A 312 -12.71 -1.41 -15.34
CA PHE A 312 -13.48 -2.33 -16.18
C PHE A 312 -12.60 -3.19 -17.10
N THR A 313 -11.31 -3.36 -16.78
CA THR A 313 -10.41 -4.20 -17.57
C THR A 313 -10.72 -5.69 -17.40
N THR A 314 -10.35 -6.47 -18.42
CA THR A 314 -10.36 -7.94 -18.41
C THR A 314 -8.94 -8.45 -18.53
N THR A 315 -8.73 -9.74 -18.29
CA THR A 315 -7.43 -10.40 -18.44
C THR A 315 -7.56 -11.65 -19.29
N ASP A 316 -6.54 -11.93 -20.11
CA ASP A 316 -6.44 -13.16 -20.89
C ASP A 316 -5.90 -14.34 -20.07
N ALA A 317 -5.40 -14.07 -18.86
CA ALA A 317 -4.98 -15.11 -17.92
C ALA A 317 -6.14 -16.10 -17.64
N PRO A 318 -5.86 -17.42 -17.59
CA PRO A 318 -6.80 -18.43 -17.14
C PRO A 318 -7.35 -18.11 -15.74
N TYR A 319 -8.56 -18.57 -15.44
CA TYR A 319 -9.22 -18.32 -14.14
C TYR A 319 -8.48 -18.97 -12.97
N ASP A 320 -7.69 -20.00 -13.24
CA ASP A 320 -6.87 -20.78 -12.33
C ASP A 320 -5.37 -20.41 -12.39
N SER A 321 -5.00 -19.37 -13.14
CA SER A 321 -3.63 -18.80 -13.11
C SER A 321 -3.24 -18.41 -11.67
N HIS A 322 -2.00 -18.69 -11.31
CA HIS A 322 -1.46 -18.38 -10.00
C HIS A 322 0.07 -18.27 -10.05
N GLN A 323 0.61 -17.32 -9.31
CA GLN A 323 2.03 -17.14 -9.07
C GLN A 323 2.25 -16.90 -7.58
N GLU A 324 3.32 -17.47 -7.05
CA GLU A 324 3.78 -17.23 -5.68
C GLU A 324 4.50 -15.88 -5.60
N TYR A 325 4.22 -15.11 -4.55
CA TYR A 325 4.92 -13.87 -4.25
C TYR A 325 5.50 -13.93 -2.83
N ALA A 326 6.74 -13.45 -2.69
CA ALA A 326 7.43 -13.28 -1.41
C ALA A 326 6.86 -12.08 -0.63
N GLU A 327 5.56 -12.07 -0.39
CA GLU A 327 4.84 -11.03 0.35
C GLU A 327 4.20 -11.62 1.60
N LEU A 328 4.33 -10.89 2.72
CA LEU A 328 3.77 -11.30 4.01
C LEU A 328 2.24 -11.38 4.00
N GLN A 329 1.70 -12.13 4.96
CA GLN A 329 0.27 -12.20 5.25
C GLN A 329 0.00 -12.11 6.74
N THR A 330 -1.14 -11.53 7.13
CA THR A 330 -1.40 -11.22 8.55
C THR A 330 -1.92 -12.39 9.37
N ASP A 331 -2.68 -13.33 8.77
CA ASP A 331 -3.51 -14.26 9.55
C ASP A 331 -3.35 -15.71 9.11
N GLN A 332 -3.37 -16.62 10.08
CA GLN A 332 -3.42 -18.06 9.81
C GLN A 332 -4.84 -18.55 9.47
N ASN A 333 -5.87 -17.70 9.64
CA ASN A 333 -7.28 -18.10 9.55
C ASN A 333 -8.06 -17.29 8.49
N PRO A 334 -8.58 -17.95 7.43
CA PRO A 334 -9.24 -17.28 6.32
C PRO A 334 -10.72 -16.88 6.59
N LEU A 335 -11.29 -17.19 7.77
CA LEU A 335 -12.74 -17.04 8.02
C LEU A 335 -13.29 -15.61 7.80
N LEU A 336 -12.49 -14.58 8.09
CA LEU A 336 -12.90 -13.19 7.89
C LEU A 336 -12.66 -12.69 6.44
N TYR A 337 -12.08 -13.51 5.58
CA TYR A 337 -11.80 -13.18 4.17
C TYR A 337 -12.71 -13.92 3.20
N LEU A 338 -13.66 -14.73 3.70
CA LEU A 338 -14.55 -15.52 2.85
C LEU A 338 -15.38 -14.66 1.88
N ALA A 339 -15.83 -13.48 2.31
CA ALA A 339 -16.65 -12.61 1.47
C ALA A 339 -15.83 -11.93 0.37
N SER A 340 -14.69 -11.34 0.72
CA SER A 340 -13.76 -10.71 -0.23
C SER A 340 -13.15 -11.75 -1.18
N GLY A 341 -12.65 -12.86 -0.66
CA GLY A 341 -12.11 -13.97 -1.47
C GLY A 341 -13.14 -14.57 -2.42
N ALA A 342 -14.43 -14.61 -2.05
CA ALA A 342 -15.47 -15.12 -2.94
C ALA A 342 -15.75 -14.17 -4.09
N ALA A 343 -15.69 -12.87 -3.82
CA ALA A 343 -15.85 -11.86 -4.86
C ALA A 343 -14.66 -11.84 -5.81
N VAL A 344 -13.43 -12.01 -5.30
CA VAL A 344 -12.22 -12.16 -6.14
C VAL A 344 -12.30 -13.44 -6.98
N PHE A 345 -12.70 -14.57 -6.39
CA PHE A 345 -12.90 -15.80 -7.14
C PHE A 345 -13.96 -15.66 -8.25
N VAL A 346 -15.08 -14.97 -7.96
CA VAL A 346 -16.07 -14.63 -8.99
C VAL A 346 -15.46 -13.75 -10.08
N ALA A 347 -14.57 -12.81 -9.75
CA ALA A 347 -13.86 -12.00 -10.72
C ALA A 347 -12.98 -12.85 -11.64
N TYR A 348 -12.31 -13.87 -11.09
CA TYR A 348 -11.50 -14.82 -11.87
C TYR A 348 -12.36 -15.62 -12.86
N LEU A 349 -13.51 -16.14 -12.41
CA LEU A 349 -14.45 -16.88 -13.27
C LEU A 349 -14.97 -16.06 -14.45
N PHE A 350 -15.06 -14.74 -14.31
CA PHE A 350 -15.48 -13.82 -15.36
C PHE A 350 -14.32 -13.19 -16.13
N HIS A 351 -13.08 -13.64 -15.92
CA HIS A 351 -11.87 -13.08 -16.54
C HIS A 351 -11.73 -11.56 -16.36
N LEU A 352 -12.18 -11.04 -15.22
CA LEU A 352 -12.00 -9.63 -14.87
C LEU A 352 -10.53 -9.39 -14.50
N GLY A 353 -9.97 -8.23 -14.87
CA GLY A 353 -8.61 -7.83 -14.52
C GLY A 353 -8.41 -7.55 -13.02
N PHE A 354 -7.22 -7.08 -12.65
CA PHE A 354 -6.84 -6.87 -11.25
C PHE A 354 -7.73 -5.84 -10.52
N THR A 355 -7.90 -4.66 -11.11
CA THR A 355 -8.67 -3.56 -10.53
C THR A 355 -10.14 -3.90 -10.28
N PRO A 356 -10.89 -4.49 -11.22
CA PRO A 356 -12.26 -4.94 -10.93
C PRO A 356 -12.30 -6.06 -9.87
N ALA A 357 -11.31 -6.95 -9.81
CA ALA A 357 -11.24 -7.96 -8.73
C ALA A 357 -11.07 -7.30 -7.35
N LEU A 358 -10.19 -6.30 -7.24
CA LEU A 358 -10.02 -5.48 -6.04
C LEU A 358 -11.33 -4.75 -5.68
N ALA A 359 -11.97 -4.09 -6.65
CA ALA A 359 -13.22 -3.36 -6.42
C ALA A 359 -14.36 -4.28 -5.94
N LEU A 360 -14.49 -5.48 -6.52
CA LEU A 360 -15.48 -6.48 -6.12
C LEU A 360 -15.24 -7.01 -4.71
N GLY A 361 -13.98 -7.28 -4.34
CA GLY A 361 -13.61 -7.70 -2.99
C GLY A 361 -13.98 -6.66 -1.92
N ARG A 362 -13.63 -5.38 -2.15
CA ARG A 362 -14.02 -4.28 -1.25
C ARG A 362 -15.54 -4.10 -1.19
N LEU A 363 -16.23 -4.20 -2.32
CA LEU A 363 -17.69 -4.10 -2.37
C LEU A 363 -18.39 -5.22 -1.60
N ALA A 364 -17.87 -6.45 -1.66
CA ALA A 364 -18.41 -7.58 -0.93
C ALA A 364 -18.29 -7.39 0.59
N ASN A 365 -17.13 -6.96 1.07
CA ASN A 365 -16.92 -6.59 2.48
C ASN A 365 -17.86 -5.47 2.91
N LEU A 366 -17.99 -4.42 2.10
CA LEU A 366 -18.87 -3.29 2.39
C LEU A 366 -20.33 -3.69 2.46
N LEU A 367 -20.81 -4.54 1.54
CA LEU A 367 -22.18 -5.07 1.53
C LEU A 367 -22.47 -5.92 2.77
N LEU A 368 -21.54 -6.78 3.16
CA LEU A 368 -21.64 -7.59 4.37
C LEU A 368 -21.73 -6.70 5.61
N PHE A 369 -20.82 -5.73 5.74
CA PHE A 369 -20.83 -4.77 6.84
C PHE A 369 -22.13 -3.95 6.87
N ALA A 370 -22.55 -3.39 5.73
CA ALA A 370 -23.79 -2.61 5.63
C ALA A 370 -25.02 -3.42 6.06
N ALA A 371 -25.10 -4.69 5.66
CA ALA A 371 -26.17 -5.60 6.06
C ALA A 371 -26.16 -5.87 7.57
N LEU A 372 -25.01 -6.17 8.15
CA LEU A 372 -24.85 -6.45 9.58
C LEU A 372 -25.08 -5.21 10.46
N ALA A 373 -24.54 -4.06 10.08
CA ALA A 373 -24.74 -2.79 10.77
C ALA A 373 -26.21 -2.34 10.71
N SER A 374 -26.85 -2.43 9.54
CA SER A 374 -28.28 -2.17 9.39
C SER A 374 -29.13 -3.11 10.25
N TYR A 375 -28.76 -4.39 10.28
CA TYR A 375 -29.41 -5.39 11.11
C TYR A 375 -29.27 -5.08 12.60
N ALA A 376 -28.07 -4.67 13.05
CA ALA A 376 -27.83 -4.24 14.43
C ALA A 376 -28.75 -3.07 14.82
N VAL A 377 -28.84 -2.02 14.00
CA VAL A 377 -29.76 -0.88 14.22
C VAL A 377 -31.22 -1.30 14.24
N LYS A 378 -31.61 -2.30 13.43
CA LYS A 378 -32.97 -2.84 13.39
C LYS A 378 -33.33 -3.60 14.66
N VAL A 379 -32.40 -4.41 15.18
CA VAL A 379 -32.63 -5.32 16.30
C VAL A 379 -32.44 -4.64 17.65
N ALA A 380 -31.54 -3.67 17.75
CA ALA A 380 -31.20 -3.02 19.02
C ALA A 380 -32.48 -2.52 19.74
N PRO A 381 -32.71 -2.94 21.00
CA PRO A 381 -33.92 -2.57 21.75
C PRO A 381 -33.90 -1.10 22.19
N PHE A 382 -32.71 -0.52 22.30
CA PHE A 382 -32.41 0.89 22.58
C PHE A 382 -31.06 1.22 21.95
N GLY A 383 -30.68 2.50 21.92
CA GLY A 383 -29.33 2.87 21.45
C GLY A 383 -29.15 2.84 19.93
N LYS A 384 -30.24 2.83 19.15
CA LYS A 384 -30.18 2.76 17.68
C LYS A 384 -29.34 3.87 17.06
N ARG A 385 -29.39 5.07 17.67
CA ARG A 385 -28.56 6.23 17.30
C ARG A 385 -27.07 5.97 17.49
N VAL A 386 -26.68 5.28 18.56
CA VAL A 386 -25.28 4.92 18.83
C VAL A 386 -24.77 3.95 17.77
N PHE A 387 -25.49 2.86 17.49
CA PHE A 387 -25.11 1.92 16.43
C PHE A 387 -25.04 2.60 15.05
N ALA A 388 -25.99 3.48 14.75
CA ALA A 388 -26.00 4.22 13.49
C ALA A 388 -24.82 5.20 13.39
N ALA A 389 -24.50 5.92 14.46
CA ALA A 389 -23.39 6.88 14.47
C ALA A 389 -22.04 6.20 14.33
N VAL A 390 -21.80 5.12 15.08
CA VAL A 390 -20.54 4.37 15.01
C VAL A 390 -20.38 3.74 13.62
N ALA A 391 -21.43 3.14 13.05
CA ALA A 391 -21.39 2.57 11.71
C ALA A 391 -21.12 3.60 10.58
N LEU A 392 -21.34 4.88 10.86
CA LEU A 392 -21.15 5.99 9.93
C LEU A 392 -19.97 6.89 10.32
N LEU A 393 -19.07 6.46 11.18
CA LEU A 393 -17.80 7.18 11.40
C LEU A 393 -16.89 7.03 10.17
N PRO A 394 -16.12 8.07 9.79
CA PRO A 394 -15.12 7.98 8.73
C PRO A 394 -14.20 6.75 8.86
N MET A 395 -13.63 6.49 10.04
CA MET A 395 -12.77 5.31 10.24
C MET A 395 -13.54 4.00 10.00
N THR A 396 -14.78 3.91 10.47
CA THR A 396 -15.59 2.69 10.29
C THR A 396 -15.93 2.45 8.82
N LEU A 397 -16.25 3.50 8.07
CA LEU A 397 -16.53 3.39 6.63
C LEU A 397 -15.26 3.08 5.83
N HIS A 398 -14.13 3.69 6.18
CA HIS A 398 -12.84 3.42 5.54
C HIS A 398 -12.44 1.94 5.70
N LEU A 399 -12.53 1.39 6.91
CA LEU A 399 -12.28 -0.02 7.16
C LEU A 399 -13.31 -0.92 6.47
N ALA A 400 -14.60 -0.57 6.55
CA ALA A 400 -15.69 -1.35 5.93
C ALA A 400 -15.57 -1.43 4.40
N ALA A 401 -15.07 -0.37 3.79
CA ALA A 401 -14.83 -0.28 2.35
C ALA A 401 -13.41 -0.70 2.00
N SER A 402 -12.84 -1.73 2.63
CA SER A 402 -11.48 -2.23 2.35
C SER A 402 -11.44 -3.76 2.37
N PHE A 403 -10.31 -4.35 1.99
CA PHE A 403 -10.06 -5.79 2.22
C PHE A 403 -9.85 -6.15 3.69
N SER A 404 -9.79 -5.16 4.59
CA SER A 404 -9.56 -5.41 6.01
C SER A 404 -10.60 -6.36 6.60
N ARG A 405 -10.09 -7.34 7.36
CA ARG A 405 -10.91 -8.23 8.21
C ARG A 405 -11.73 -7.47 9.25
N ASP A 406 -11.39 -6.22 9.53
CA ASP A 406 -12.15 -5.37 10.46
C ASP A 406 -13.56 -5.11 9.92
N ALA A 407 -13.79 -5.12 8.61
CA ALA A 407 -15.12 -4.95 8.01
C ALA A 407 -16.14 -6.02 8.48
N PRO A 408 -15.91 -7.34 8.25
CA PRO A 408 -16.80 -8.37 8.77
C PRO A 408 -16.80 -8.43 10.30
N LEU A 409 -15.65 -8.21 10.96
CA LEU A 409 -15.54 -8.26 12.41
C LEU A 409 -16.39 -7.17 13.10
N LEU A 410 -16.33 -5.92 12.63
CA LEU A 410 -17.15 -4.82 13.14
C LEU A 410 -18.64 -5.12 12.97
N GLY A 411 -19.03 -5.61 11.79
CA GLY A 411 -20.40 -6.02 11.52
C GLY A 411 -20.89 -7.11 12.48
N LEU A 412 -20.08 -8.15 12.71
CA LEU A 412 -20.38 -9.23 13.65
C LEU A 412 -20.49 -8.71 15.08
N CYS A 413 -19.56 -7.89 15.54
CA CYS A 413 -19.57 -7.26 16.87
C CYS A 413 -20.85 -6.43 17.09
N PHE A 414 -21.24 -5.62 16.10
CA PHE A 414 -22.44 -4.78 16.20
C PHE A 414 -23.71 -5.64 16.22
N ALA A 415 -23.82 -6.60 15.31
CA ALA A 415 -24.97 -7.49 15.22
C ALA A 415 -25.12 -8.35 16.49
N PHE A 416 -24.02 -8.95 16.95
CA PHE A 416 -23.99 -9.77 18.17
C PHE A 416 -24.37 -8.94 19.40
N THR A 417 -23.76 -7.76 19.58
CA THR A 417 -24.07 -6.86 20.69
C THR A 417 -25.55 -6.46 20.69
N ALA A 418 -26.10 -6.06 19.54
CA ALA A 418 -27.51 -5.70 19.42
C ALA A 418 -28.45 -6.88 19.73
N LEU A 419 -28.11 -8.09 19.27
CA LEU A 419 -28.86 -9.32 19.54
C LEU A 419 -28.84 -9.71 21.02
N VAL A 420 -27.68 -9.61 21.68
CA VAL A 420 -27.57 -9.88 23.12
C VAL A 420 -28.38 -8.86 23.92
N LEU A 421 -28.29 -7.57 23.58
CA LEU A 421 -29.07 -6.53 24.26
C LEU A 421 -30.58 -6.75 24.08
N ASP A 422 -31.05 -7.10 22.87
CA ASP A 422 -32.46 -7.47 22.65
C ASP A 422 -32.85 -8.73 23.44
N ALA A 423 -31.96 -9.73 23.49
CA ALA A 423 -32.19 -10.97 24.22
C ALA A 423 -32.29 -10.76 25.74
N ALA A 424 -31.42 -9.91 26.30
CA ALA A 424 -31.29 -9.68 27.74
C ALA A 424 -32.24 -8.61 28.28
N PHE A 425 -32.38 -7.49 27.55
CA PHE A 425 -33.05 -6.28 28.03
C PHE A 425 -34.27 -5.87 27.19
N GLY A 426 -34.54 -6.54 26.06
CA GLY A 426 -35.67 -6.22 25.18
C GLY A 426 -37.04 -6.41 25.85
N ALA A 427 -38.07 -5.79 25.26
CA ALA A 427 -39.45 -5.83 25.78
C ALA A 427 -40.01 -7.27 25.91
N ASP A 428 -39.56 -8.18 25.04
CA ASP A 428 -39.94 -9.60 25.04
C ASP A 428 -39.01 -10.49 25.90
N ARG A 429 -38.27 -9.93 26.87
CA ARG A 429 -37.35 -10.71 27.74
C ARG A 429 -38.02 -11.88 28.49
N ALA A 430 -39.33 -11.82 28.68
CA ALA A 430 -40.15 -12.85 29.31
C ALA A 430 -40.64 -13.95 28.34
N LYS A 431 -40.23 -13.94 27.07
CA LYS A 431 -40.64 -14.93 26.05
C LYS A 431 -39.43 -15.61 25.42
N ALA A 432 -39.57 -16.87 25.03
CA ALA A 432 -38.53 -17.61 24.30
C ALA A 432 -38.12 -16.88 22.99
N LEU A 433 -36.84 -16.96 22.62
CA LEU A 433 -36.36 -16.45 21.34
C LEU A 433 -36.91 -17.30 20.19
N ARG A 434 -37.22 -16.64 19.08
CA ARG A 434 -37.53 -17.36 17.82
C ARG A 434 -36.28 -18.13 17.36
N PRO A 435 -36.42 -19.33 16.78
CA PRO A 435 -35.28 -20.13 16.32
C PRO A 435 -34.31 -19.35 15.42
N ALA A 436 -34.84 -18.53 14.50
CA ALA A 436 -34.02 -17.68 13.63
C ALA A 436 -33.19 -16.63 14.41
N ARG A 437 -33.75 -16.01 15.47
CA ARG A 437 -32.99 -15.06 16.30
C ARG A 437 -31.95 -15.75 17.17
N LEU A 438 -32.26 -16.95 17.66
CA LEU A 438 -31.31 -17.77 18.40
C LEU A 438 -30.15 -18.21 17.50
N ALA A 439 -30.45 -18.68 16.29
CA ALA A 439 -29.44 -19.04 15.30
C ALA A 439 -28.55 -17.84 14.94
N ALA A 440 -29.15 -16.67 14.66
CA ALA A 440 -28.39 -15.45 14.39
C ALA A 440 -27.46 -15.07 15.56
N LEU A 441 -27.95 -15.15 16.80
CA LEU A 441 -27.16 -14.87 18.00
C LEU A 441 -25.98 -15.84 18.18
N LEU A 442 -26.21 -17.13 17.99
CA LEU A 442 -25.16 -18.14 18.14
C LEU A 442 -24.14 -18.07 17.00
N ILE A 443 -24.59 -17.92 15.74
CA ILE A 443 -23.70 -17.84 14.57
C ILE A 443 -22.82 -16.59 14.64
N THR A 444 -23.41 -15.41 14.89
CA THR A 444 -22.63 -14.16 14.99
C THR A 444 -21.60 -14.22 16.11
N GLY A 445 -21.95 -14.85 17.22
CA GLY A 445 -21.06 -15.03 18.35
C GLY A 445 -19.92 -16.02 18.12
N VAL A 446 -20.20 -17.15 17.45
CA VAL A 446 -19.19 -18.15 17.09
C VAL A 446 -18.23 -17.62 16.03
N LEU A 447 -18.73 -16.90 15.01
CA LEU A 447 -17.89 -16.31 13.96
C LEU A 447 -17.01 -15.15 14.47
N LEU A 448 -17.45 -14.45 15.53
CA LEU A 448 -16.68 -13.40 16.19
C LEU A 448 -15.49 -13.96 16.98
N ALA A 449 -15.66 -15.11 17.64
CA ALA A 449 -14.67 -15.67 18.55
C ALA A 449 -13.27 -15.93 17.93
N PRO A 450 -13.14 -16.49 16.71
CA PRO A 450 -11.84 -16.69 16.09
C PRO A 450 -11.34 -15.45 15.33
N GLY A 451 -12.20 -14.45 15.11
CA GLY A 451 -11.89 -13.30 14.26
C GLY A 451 -10.87 -12.33 14.84
N LYS A 452 -10.77 -12.25 16.18
CA LYS A 452 -9.71 -11.58 16.95
C LYS A 452 -9.93 -11.91 18.44
N MET A 453 -8.98 -12.58 19.08
CA MET A 453 -9.13 -13.07 20.47
C MET A 453 -9.45 -11.97 21.49
N VAL A 454 -9.01 -10.73 21.23
CA VAL A 454 -9.26 -9.57 22.10
C VAL A 454 -10.76 -9.27 22.31
N TYR A 455 -11.63 -9.72 21.39
CA TYR A 455 -13.09 -9.50 21.48
C TYR A 455 -13.86 -10.69 22.04
N LEU A 456 -13.19 -11.79 22.41
CA LEU A 456 -13.82 -12.95 23.05
C LEU A 456 -14.67 -12.60 24.29
N PRO A 457 -14.32 -11.59 25.13
CA PRO A 457 -15.19 -11.18 26.23
C PRO A 457 -16.59 -10.72 25.81
N LEU A 458 -16.78 -10.23 24.58
CA LEU A 458 -18.12 -9.94 24.06
C LEU A 458 -18.96 -11.22 24.01
N ALA A 459 -18.42 -12.35 23.55
CA ALA A 459 -19.15 -13.62 23.48
C ALA A 459 -19.70 -14.05 24.85
N ALA A 460 -19.00 -13.71 25.94
CA ALA A 460 -19.44 -13.97 27.32
C ALA A 460 -20.71 -13.20 27.73
N LEU A 461 -21.10 -12.14 27.01
CA LEU A 461 -22.35 -11.43 27.25
C LEU A 461 -23.59 -12.31 27.04
N LEU A 462 -23.48 -13.45 26.34
CA LEU A 462 -24.54 -14.45 26.26
C LEU A 462 -24.99 -14.93 27.66
N LEU A 463 -24.13 -14.86 28.67
CA LEU A 463 -24.46 -15.20 30.05
C LEU A 463 -25.57 -14.32 30.63
N LEU A 464 -25.69 -13.06 30.18
CA LEU A 464 -26.75 -12.12 30.58
C LEU A 464 -28.12 -12.50 30.05
N VAL A 465 -28.20 -13.31 28.99
CA VAL A 465 -29.47 -13.70 28.38
C VAL A 465 -30.28 -14.58 29.35
N PRO A 466 -31.53 -14.22 29.72
CA PRO A 466 -32.35 -15.02 30.63
C PRO A 466 -32.52 -16.47 30.15
N ASN A 467 -32.47 -17.45 31.07
CA ASN A 467 -32.57 -18.86 30.70
C ASN A 467 -33.87 -19.20 29.93
N LEU A 468 -34.96 -18.51 30.25
CA LEU A 468 -36.24 -18.63 29.55
C LEU A 468 -36.13 -18.33 28.05
N ARG A 469 -35.25 -17.40 27.65
CA ARG A 469 -35.01 -17.02 26.25
C ARG A 469 -34.42 -18.15 25.43
N LEU A 470 -33.62 -19.02 26.06
CA LEU A 470 -32.90 -20.13 25.42
C LEU A 470 -33.67 -21.46 25.48
N GLY A 471 -34.80 -21.51 26.19
CA GLY A 471 -35.66 -22.68 26.32
C GLY A 471 -35.03 -23.81 27.16
N ARG A 472 -35.37 -25.07 26.84
CA ARG A 472 -34.82 -26.25 27.55
C ARG A 472 -33.29 -26.29 27.45
N HIS A 473 -32.65 -26.74 28.53
CA HIS A 473 -31.20 -26.87 28.68
C HIS A 473 -30.40 -25.56 28.49
N ALA A 474 -30.98 -24.41 28.86
CA ALA A 474 -30.34 -23.10 28.71
C ALA A 474 -28.91 -23.02 29.28
N LYS A 475 -28.66 -23.58 30.47
CA LYS A 475 -27.32 -23.61 31.08
C LYS A 475 -26.32 -24.41 30.23
N VAL A 476 -26.73 -25.56 29.71
CA VAL A 476 -25.90 -26.41 28.83
C VAL A 476 -25.63 -25.70 27.50
N LYS A 477 -26.63 -25.04 26.92
CA LYS A 477 -26.45 -24.23 25.69
C LYS A 477 -25.44 -23.10 25.88
N LYS A 478 -25.50 -22.38 27.01
CA LYS A 478 -24.54 -21.33 27.34
C LYS A 478 -23.13 -21.89 27.52
N ALA A 479 -22.98 -22.96 28.31
CA ALA A 479 -21.69 -23.60 28.56
C ALA A 479 -21.09 -24.18 27.26
N GLY A 480 -21.89 -24.89 26.47
CA GLY A 480 -21.48 -25.45 25.18
C GLY A 480 -21.11 -24.38 24.16
N TYR A 481 -21.84 -23.27 24.09
CA TYR A 481 -21.50 -22.13 23.24
C TYR A 481 -20.15 -21.50 23.65
N LEU A 482 -19.92 -21.27 24.95
CA LEU A 482 -18.65 -20.69 25.41
C LEU A 482 -17.49 -21.64 25.19
N ALA A 483 -17.67 -22.94 25.48
CA ALA A 483 -16.69 -23.96 25.21
C ALA A 483 -16.34 -24.03 23.72
N LEU A 484 -17.34 -23.93 22.83
CA LEU A 484 -17.13 -23.86 21.39
C LEU A 484 -16.37 -22.60 20.97
N CYS A 485 -16.72 -21.43 21.51
CA CYS A 485 -16.02 -20.18 21.19
C CYS A 485 -14.54 -20.24 21.63
N VAL A 486 -14.27 -20.75 22.83
CA VAL A 486 -12.90 -20.93 23.35
C VAL A 486 -12.15 -21.97 22.53
N ALA A 487 -12.75 -23.15 22.28
CA ALA A 487 -12.12 -24.20 21.49
C ALA A 487 -11.79 -23.72 20.07
N LEU A 488 -12.72 -23.02 19.40
CA LEU A 488 -12.50 -22.47 18.07
C LEU A 488 -11.42 -21.39 18.08
N ALA A 489 -11.41 -20.52 19.10
CA ALA A 489 -10.36 -19.51 19.25
C ALA A 489 -8.98 -20.15 19.48
N LEU A 490 -8.88 -21.24 20.24
CA LEU A 490 -7.61 -21.94 20.50
C LEU A 490 -7.13 -22.73 19.26
N VAL A 491 -8.03 -23.48 18.62
CA VAL A 491 -7.70 -24.32 17.44
C VAL A 491 -7.28 -23.46 16.25
N LEU A 492 -7.95 -22.34 16.02
CA LEU A 492 -7.66 -21.48 14.86
C LEU A 492 -6.54 -20.46 15.12
N ASN A 493 -5.97 -20.42 16.34
CA ASN A 493 -4.84 -19.56 16.70
C ASN A 493 -3.72 -20.37 17.41
N SER A 494 -3.57 -21.66 17.11
CA SER A 494 -2.64 -22.56 17.82
C SER A 494 -1.17 -22.17 17.66
N GLY A 495 -0.77 -21.52 16.56
CA GLY A 495 0.58 -20.97 16.39
C GLY A 495 0.95 -19.91 17.45
N MET A 496 -0.05 -19.16 17.95
CA MET A 496 0.14 -18.21 19.05
C MET A 496 0.39 -18.91 20.40
N LEU A 497 -0.17 -20.10 20.60
CA LEU A 497 0.04 -20.91 21.82
C LEU A 497 1.43 -21.55 21.87
N GLU A 498 1.95 -21.99 20.72
CA GLU A 498 3.29 -22.56 20.61
C GLU A 498 4.37 -21.51 20.92
N GLY A 499 4.24 -20.28 20.41
CA GLY A 499 5.11 -19.17 20.79
C GLY A 499 5.02 -18.78 22.28
N PHE A 500 3.82 -18.86 22.87
CA PHE A 500 3.62 -18.57 24.30
C PHE A 500 4.27 -19.61 25.23
N LEU A 501 4.37 -20.87 24.79
CA LEU A 501 4.98 -21.97 25.53
C LEU A 501 6.48 -22.16 25.21
N GLY A 502 6.93 -21.74 24.03
CA GLY A 502 8.30 -21.91 23.52
C GLY A 502 9.29 -20.80 23.89
N SER A 503 8.83 -19.66 24.42
CA SER A 503 9.67 -18.48 24.73
C SER A 503 10.68 -18.64 25.88
N ASN A 504 10.88 -19.85 26.41
CA ASN A 504 11.80 -20.10 27.54
C ASN A 504 13.19 -20.61 27.13
N SER A 505 13.54 -20.72 25.84
CA SER A 505 14.76 -21.45 25.44
C SER A 505 15.64 -20.80 24.35
N ALA A 506 15.45 -19.53 23.99
CA ALA A 506 16.22 -18.90 22.91
C ALA A 506 16.84 -17.55 23.31
N ALA A 507 17.30 -17.42 24.55
CA ALA A 507 17.97 -16.22 25.05
C ALA A 507 19.35 -16.57 25.61
N GLU A 508 20.20 -17.20 24.81
CA GLU A 508 21.63 -17.37 25.08
C GLU A 508 22.30 -17.86 23.80
N GLU A 509 22.71 -16.91 22.93
CA GLU A 509 23.83 -16.99 21.97
C GLU A 509 23.59 -16.01 20.83
N SER A 510 24.12 -14.78 20.97
CA SER A 510 24.75 -13.98 19.89
C SER A 510 25.14 -12.61 20.46
N THR A 511 26.38 -12.52 20.92
CA THR A 511 27.09 -11.25 21.12
C THR A 511 28.44 -11.41 20.43
N THR A 512 28.95 -10.33 19.84
CA THR A 512 30.12 -10.21 18.92
C THR A 512 29.68 -10.32 17.45
N VAL A 513 29.85 -9.35 16.55
CA VAL A 513 30.83 -8.26 16.40
C VAL A 513 30.20 -7.13 15.56
N ALA A 514 30.27 -5.87 16.02
CA ALA A 514 30.15 -4.70 15.14
C ALA A 514 30.89 -3.52 15.77
N ALA A 515 32.08 -3.19 15.22
CA ALA A 515 32.71 -1.88 15.30
C ALA A 515 34.01 -1.88 14.48
N THR A 516 34.12 -0.95 13.52
CA THR A 516 35.30 -0.28 12.90
C THR A 516 35.05 -0.11 11.38
N THR A 517 35.27 1.01 10.69
CA THR A 517 35.72 2.39 10.98
C THR A 517 35.51 3.19 9.67
N ALA A 518 35.29 4.50 9.79
CA ALA A 518 35.41 5.47 8.69
C ALA A 518 36.87 5.87 8.43
N ASP A 519 37.06 6.58 7.30
CA ASP A 519 38.21 7.34 6.75
C ASP A 519 39.21 6.63 5.82
N THR A 520 39.28 7.08 4.54
CA THR A 520 40.38 7.96 4.06
C THR A 520 40.19 8.52 2.64
N THR A 521 40.70 9.73 2.49
CA THR A 521 40.86 10.69 1.37
C THR A 521 41.54 10.25 0.06
N ALA A 522 40.98 10.72 -1.07
CA ALA A 522 41.55 11.38 -2.26
C ALA A 522 42.90 10.95 -2.89
N MET A 523 42.90 10.65 -4.21
CA MET A 523 43.80 11.26 -5.22
C MET A 523 43.43 10.90 -6.68
N ASP A 524 43.01 11.94 -7.41
CA ASP A 524 43.42 12.36 -8.76
C ASP A 524 44.20 11.37 -9.67
N SER A 525 43.59 10.99 -10.80
CA SER A 525 44.32 10.81 -12.07
C SER A 525 43.37 10.79 -13.28
N LEU A 526 43.46 11.83 -14.11
CA LEU A 526 42.93 11.91 -15.47
C LEU A 526 43.42 10.76 -16.37
N SER A 527 42.52 10.12 -17.13
CA SER A 527 42.80 9.69 -18.52
C SER A 527 41.54 9.28 -19.32
N VAL A 528 41.20 10.11 -20.31
CA VAL A 528 40.66 9.83 -21.67
C VAL A 528 39.88 8.51 -21.88
N ARG A 529 38.56 8.63 -22.12
CA ARG A 529 37.71 7.57 -22.70
C ARG A 529 37.84 7.59 -24.23
N GLY A 530 38.48 6.57 -24.80
CA GLY A 530 38.46 6.26 -26.24
C GLY A 530 37.34 5.27 -26.58
N GLU A 531 37.03 5.20 -27.87
CA GLU A 531 35.96 4.42 -28.51
C GLU A 531 35.83 2.96 -28.03
N LYS A 532 34.57 2.49 -27.99
CA LYS A 532 34.19 1.08 -27.83
C LYS A 532 34.97 0.20 -28.81
N ALA A 533 35.94 -0.56 -28.28
CA ALA A 533 36.58 -1.65 -28.99
C ALA A 533 36.92 -2.77 -28.00
N ARG A 534 36.56 -4.00 -28.36
CA ARG A 534 37.04 -5.27 -27.79
C ARG A 534 38.51 -5.15 -27.34
N PRO A 535 38.94 -5.73 -26.20
CA PRO A 535 40.36 -5.96 -25.99
C PRO A 535 40.86 -6.83 -27.15
N ALA A 536 41.61 -6.24 -28.07
CA ALA A 536 42.20 -6.99 -29.18
C ALA A 536 43.32 -7.93 -28.67
N GLU A 537 43.81 -7.71 -27.45
CA GLU A 537 44.82 -8.54 -26.78
C GLU A 537 44.48 -8.74 -25.29
N PRO A 538 44.75 -9.93 -24.71
CA PRO A 538 44.59 -10.20 -23.28
C PRO A 538 45.44 -9.27 -22.41
N ASP A 539 44.81 -8.53 -21.49
CA ASP A 539 45.51 -7.72 -20.48
C ASP A 539 45.87 -8.61 -19.29
N GLN A 540 47.00 -9.31 -19.40
CA GLN A 540 47.46 -10.26 -18.38
C GLN A 540 47.63 -9.64 -16.99
N GLN A 541 47.94 -8.34 -16.91
CA GLN A 541 48.06 -7.66 -15.62
C GLN A 541 46.69 -7.45 -14.99
N TYR A 542 45.72 -6.97 -15.76
CA TYR A 542 44.36 -6.79 -15.28
C TYR A 542 43.67 -8.11 -14.96
N GLU A 543 43.84 -9.13 -15.82
CA GLU A 543 43.33 -10.48 -15.58
C GLU A 543 43.89 -11.08 -14.30
N TRP A 544 45.17 -10.88 -14.01
CA TRP A 544 45.76 -11.33 -12.76
C TRP A 544 45.07 -10.68 -11.56
N VAL A 545 44.84 -9.36 -11.58
CA VAL A 545 44.16 -8.63 -10.50
C VAL A 545 42.74 -9.16 -10.25
N ILE A 546 41.92 -9.33 -11.28
CA ILE A 546 40.52 -9.76 -11.12
C ILE A 546 40.40 -11.27 -10.83
N ARG A 547 41.48 -12.05 -10.97
CA ARG A 547 41.51 -13.51 -10.74
C ARG A 547 42.17 -13.91 -9.42
N GLU A 548 43.12 -13.13 -8.92
CA GLU A 548 43.91 -13.44 -7.72
C GLU A 548 43.06 -13.38 -6.45
N ASP A 549 42.43 -12.24 -6.18
CA ASP A 549 41.64 -12.04 -4.96
C ASP A 549 40.17 -12.41 -5.19
N ASN A 550 39.67 -13.36 -4.38
CA ASN A 550 38.27 -13.74 -4.38
C ASN A 550 37.45 -12.72 -3.58
N THR A 551 37.07 -11.63 -4.23
CA THR A 551 36.15 -10.61 -3.71
C THR A 551 34.90 -10.53 -4.58
N LEU A 552 33.81 -9.97 -4.03
CA LEU A 552 32.59 -9.72 -4.80
C LEU A 552 32.84 -8.75 -5.96
N GLU A 553 33.61 -7.69 -5.70
CA GLU A 553 34.00 -6.73 -6.73
C GLU A 553 34.73 -7.39 -7.90
N ASN A 554 35.72 -8.25 -7.61
CA ASN A 554 36.46 -8.96 -8.64
C ASN A 554 35.62 -10.02 -9.36
N PHE A 555 34.65 -10.63 -8.69
CA PHE A 555 33.66 -11.48 -9.35
C PHE A 555 32.82 -10.69 -10.37
N VAL A 556 32.31 -9.52 -9.99
CA VAL A 556 31.56 -8.65 -10.91
C VAL A 556 32.45 -8.14 -12.04
N ARG A 557 33.69 -7.73 -11.76
CA ARG A 557 34.65 -7.33 -12.81
C ARG A 557 34.94 -8.45 -13.79
N ARG A 558 35.01 -9.72 -13.34
CA ARG A 558 35.13 -10.90 -14.22
C ARG A 558 33.90 -11.07 -15.11
N LEU A 559 32.69 -10.85 -14.58
CA LEU A 559 31.46 -10.87 -15.39
C LEU A 559 31.50 -9.84 -16.52
N TYR A 560 31.94 -8.61 -16.24
CA TYR A 560 32.06 -7.58 -17.29
C TYR A 560 33.20 -7.89 -18.27
N TYR A 561 34.38 -8.27 -17.77
CA TYR A 561 35.55 -8.46 -18.61
C TYR A 561 35.41 -9.68 -19.55
N PHE A 562 34.98 -10.83 -19.02
CA PHE A 562 34.83 -12.07 -19.80
C PHE A 562 33.42 -12.20 -20.41
N GLY A 563 32.38 -11.84 -19.65
CA GLY A 563 30.99 -11.99 -20.06
C GLY A 563 30.42 -10.85 -20.92
N ALA A 564 30.99 -9.64 -20.88
CA ALA A 564 30.50 -8.49 -21.65
C ALA A 564 31.58 -7.79 -22.51
N ASP A 565 32.81 -8.33 -22.55
CA ASP A 565 33.98 -7.72 -23.21
C ASP A 565 34.27 -6.27 -22.76
N GLU A 566 33.95 -5.93 -21.51
CA GLU A 566 34.08 -4.58 -20.96
C GLU A 566 35.14 -4.54 -19.84
N ARG A 567 36.24 -3.81 -20.09
CA ARG A 567 37.36 -3.71 -19.14
C ARG A 567 37.11 -2.70 -18.04
N ASN A 568 36.44 -1.59 -18.35
CA ASN A 568 36.29 -0.47 -17.43
C ASN A 568 34.80 -0.16 -17.21
N PRO A 569 34.03 -1.09 -16.59
CA PRO A 569 32.66 -0.80 -16.21
C PRO A 569 32.61 0.37 -15.22
N ALA A 570 31.51 1.12 -15.23
CA ALA A 570 31.31 2.20 -14.27
C ALA A 570 31.33 1.64 -12.85
N GLN A 571 31.97 2.34 -11.91
CA GLN A 571 32.07 1.86 -10.52
C GLN A 571 30.69 1.69 -9.89
N SER A 572 29.76 2.60 -10.20
CA SER A 572 28.37 2.49 -9.76
C SER A 572 27.71 1.18 -10.21
N GLU A 573 28.00 0.67 -11.41
CA GLU A 573 27.46 -0.61 -11.88
C GLU A 573 28.04 -1.80 -11.12
N ILE A 574 29.33 -1.72 -10.76
CA ILE A 574 29.97 -2.74 -9.94
C ILE A 574 29.33 -2.74 -8.55
N ASP A 575 29.22 -1.57 -7.92
CA ASP A 575 28.65 -1.41 -6.58
C ASP A 575 27.20 -1.92 -6.53
N PHE A 576 26.41 -1.66 -7.57
CA PHE A 576 25.04 -2.17 -7.69
C PHE A 576 24.96 -3.70 -7.65
N TRP A 577 25.76 -4.40 -8.47
CA TRP A 577 25.72 -5.87 -8.51
C TRP A 577 26.35 -6.51 -7.27
N VAL A 578 27.38 -5.88 -6.69
CA VAL A 578 27.95 -6.31 -5.40
C VAL A 578 26.86 -6.26 -4.33
N GLN A 579 26.15 -5.14 -4.20
CA GLN A 579 25.04 -5.00 -3.26
C GLN A 579 23.94 -6.04 -3.50
N ALA A 580 23.53 -6.26 -4.76
CA ALA A 580 22.51 -7.24 -5.11
C ALA A 580 22.88 -8.68 -4.69
N LEU A 581 24.16 -9.04 -4.78
CA LEU A 581 24.68 -10.33 -4.31
C LEU A 581 24.72 -10.41 -2.78
N GLU A 582 25.23 -9.37 -2.11
CA GLU A 582 25.29 -9.30 -0.63
C GLU A 582 23.90 -9.42 0.00
N GLU A 583 22.92 -8.72 -0.58
CA GLU A 583 21.53 -8.71 -0.11
C GLU A 583 20.69 -9.90 -0.64
N LYS A 584 21.31 -10.81 -1.39
CA LYS A 584 20.70 -12.02 -1.96
C LYS A 584 19.51 -11.76 -2.88
N ASP A 585 19.48 -10.61 -3.55
CA ASP A 585 18.49 -10.28 -4.56
C ASP A 585 18.72 -11.06 -5.86
N VAL A 586 19.96 -11.49 -6.09
CA VAL A 586 20.34 -12.34 -7.22
C VAL A 586 21.38 -13.36 -6.76
N THR A 587 21.36 -14.56 -7.36
CA THR A 587 22.41 -15.56 -7.11
C THR A 587 23.55 -15.40 -8.13
N PRO A 588 24.77 -15.83 -7.80
CA PRO A 588 25.90 -15.79 -8.74
C PRO A 588 25.62 -16.50 -10.07
N VAL A 589 24.86 -17.61 -10.05
CA VAL A 589 24.50 -18.36 -11.25
C VAL A 589 23.48 -17.62 -12.12
N VAL A 590 22.47 -16.99 -11.52
CA VAL A 590 21.50 -16.19 -12.30
C VAL A 590 22.17 -14.94 -12.87
N LEU A 591 23.04 -14.29 -12.09
CA LEU A 591 23.80 -13.13 -12.57
C LEU A 591 24.76 -13.53 -13.70
N GLY A 592 25.52 -14.61 -13.55
CA GLY A 592 26.36 -15.14 -14.63
C GLY A 592 25.57 -15.51 -15.88
N GLN A 593 24.32 -15.97 -15.73
CA GLN A 593 23.46 -16.33 -16.83
C GLN A 593 23.04 -15.10 -17.63
N ALA A 594 22.76 -13.97 -16.97
CA ALA A 594 22.43 -12.72 -17.65
C ALA A 594 23.58 -12.14 -18.48
N PHE A 595 24.83 -12.46 -18.14
CA PHE A 595 26.00 -12.04 -18.92
C PHE A 595 26.31 -13.03 -20.06
N LEU A 596 26.32 -14.34 -19.78
CA LEU A 596 26.71 -15.35 -20.77
C LEU A 596 25.57 -15.75 -21.71
N PHE A 597 24.32 -15.71 -21.27
CA PHE A 597 23.13 -16.06 -22.04
C PHE A 597 22.23 -14.83 -22.30
N SER A 598 22.86 -13.67 -22.48
CA SER A 598 22.17 -12.46 -22.94
C SER A 598 21.62 -12.63 -24.36
N PRO A 599 20.64 -11.82 -24.79
CA PRO A 599 20.10 -11.88 -26.16
C PRO A 599 21.17 -11.82 -27.25
N ASP A 600 22.25 -11.07 -27.00
CA ASP A 600 23.35 -10.89 -27.95
C ASP A 600 24.38 -12.03 -27.94
N ARG A 601 24.50 -12.78 -26.83
CA ARG A 601 25.53 -13.82 -26.64
C ARG A 601 25.02 -15.25 -26.67
N ILE A 602 23.74 -15.50 -26.39
CA ILE A 602 23.21 -16.87 -26.30
C ILE A 602 23.47 -17.73 -27.55
N ASN A 603 23.57 -17.10 -28.73
CA ASN A 603 23.81 -17.76 -30.02
C ASN A 603 25.27 -17.68 -30.51
N THR A 604 26.22 -17.19 -29.71
CA THR A 604 27.62 -17.00 -30.14
C THR A 604 28.51 -18.21 -29.90
N TYR A 605 28.11 -19.13 -29.00
CA TYR A 605 28.89 -20.33 -28.68
C TYR A 605 28.79 -21.36 -29.82
N GLN A 606 29.93 -21.79 -30.37
CA GLN A 606 29.99 -22.76 -31.46
C GLN A 606 30.24 -24.18 -30.95
N ASP A 607 30.97 -24.31 -29.84
CA ASP A 607 31.26 -25.57 -29.18
C ASP A 607 31.33 -25.47 -27.65
N GLY A 608 31.53 -26.60 -26.99
CA GLY A 608 31.63 -26.68 -25.53
C GLY A 608 32.84 -25.97 -24.94
N TRP A 609 33.88 -25.71 -25.72
CA TRP A 609 35.08 -25.02 -25.24
C TRP A 609 34.84 -23.52 -25.08
N ASP A 610 34.07 -22.92 -25.99
CA ASP A 610 33.75 -21.48 -25.94
C ASP A 610 33.07 -21.11 -24.62
N ILE A 611 32.07 -21.89 -24.20
CA ILE A 611 31.35 -21.63 -22.94
C ILE A 611 32.13 -22.11 -21.71
N LEU A 612 32.90 -23.21 -21.81
CA LEU A 612 33.69 -23.73 -20.69
C LEU A 612 34.76 -22.71 -20.25
N GLU A 613 35.47 -22.10 -21.21
CA GLU A 613 36.47 -21.05 -20.95
C GLU A 613 35.82 -19.88 -20.20
N GLN A 614 34.74 -19.31 -20.75
CA GLN A 614 34.09 -18.13 -20.20
C GLN A 614 33.47 -18.39 -18.81
N ALA A 615 32.72 -19.49 -18.66
CA ALA A 615 32.09 -19.82 -17.39
C ALA A 615 33.11 -20.14 -16.29
N SER A 616 34.21 -20.82 -16.64
CA SER A 616 35.25 -21.14 -15.66
C SER A 616 36.09 -19.93 -15.27
N LEU A 617 36.42 -19.04 -16.21
CA LEU A 617 37.09 -17.77 -15.90
C LEU A 617 36.23 -16.89 -14.98
N ILE A 618 34.92 -16.83 -15.22
CA ILE A 618 33.99 -16.06 -14.40
C ILE A 618 33.83 -16.66 -13.01
N PHE A 619 33.51 -17.95 -12.89
CA PHE A 619 33.19 -18.56 -11.60
C PHE A 619 34.42 -18.99 -10.80
N LEU A 620 35.41 -19.57 -11.46
CA LEU A 620 36.57 -20.18 -10.82
C LEU A 620 37.83 -19.33 -10.89
N ALA A 621 37.81 -18.21 -11.64
CA ALA A 621 39.01 -17.44 -11.97
C ALA A 621 40.13 -18.28 -12.63
N GLN A 622 39.75 -19.41 -13.22
CA GLN A 622 40.65 -20.39 -13.82
C GLN A 622 40.10 -20.77 -15.18
N ASP A 623 40.98 -20.88 -16.17
CA ASP A 623 40.60 -21.36 -17.48
C ASP A 623 40.67 -22.89 -17.52
N LEU A 624 39.50 -23.54 -17.45
CA LEU A 624 39.42 -24.99 -17.53
C LEU A 624 39.66 -25.54 -18.94
N LYS A 625 39.61 -24.70 -19.97
CA LYS A 625 40.01 -25.05 -21.35
C LYS A 625 41.52 -25.20 -21.45
N GLU A 626 42.28 -24.25 -20.93
CA GLU A 626 43.75 -24.37 -20.84
C GLU A 626 44.20 -25.57 -19.98
N ALA A 627 43.44 -25.89 -18.93
CA ALA A 627 43.69 -27.07 -18.10
C ALA A 627 43.32 -28.41 -18.77
N GLY A 628 42.75 -28.41 -19.98
CA GLY A 628 42.49 -29.60 -20.79
C GLY A 628 41.31 -30.45 -20.31
N ASN A 629 40.27 -29.84 -19.73
CA ASN A 629 39.10 -30.55 -19.21
C ASN A 629 38.10 -30.96 -20.30
N GLU A 630 38.51 -31.84 -21.22
CA GLU A 630 37.71 -32.28 -22.37
C GLU A 630 36.36 -32.90 -21.96
N ALA A 631 36.32 -33.59 -20.81
CA ALA A 631 35.10 -34.20 -20.28
C ALA A 631 34.02 -33.18 -19.91
N LEU A 632 34.40 -31.96 -19.50
CA LEU A 632 33.45 -30.90 -19.17
C LEU A 632 32.91 -30.23 -20.44
N ALA A 633 33.76 -30.03 -21.46
CA ALA A 633 33.35 -29.49 -22.75
C ALA A 633 32.41 -30.45 -23.51
N ALA A 634 32.59 -31.77 -23.35
CA ALA A 634 31.78 -32.80 -24.02
C ALA A 634 30.28 -32.77 -23.65
N TYR A 635 29.91 -32.19 -22.50
CA TYR A 635 28.50 -32.00 -22.13
C TYR A 635 27.72 -31.09 -23.10
N TYR A 636 28.43 -30.33 -23.94
CA TYR A 636 27.81 -29.54 -24.99
C TYR A 636 27.03 -30.40 -25.99
N ASP A 637 27.52 -31.61 -26.31
CA ASP A 637 26.84 -32.51 -27.24
C ASP A 637 25.54 -33.10 -26.65
N GLU A 638 25.39 -33.08 -25.33
CA GLU A 638 24.22 -33.61 -24.61
C GLU A 638 23.13 -32.55 -24.37
N GLY A 639 23.51 -31.29 -24.13
CA GLY A 639 22.56 -30.24 -23.73
C GLY A 639 22.99 -28.81 -24.06
N GLY A 640 23.93 -28.64 -24.98
CA GLY A 640 24.43 -27.34 -25.44
C GLY A 640 25.14 -26.52 -24.36
N ALA A 641 25.27 -25.21 -24.63
CA ALA A 641 25.99 -24.30 -23.74
C ALA A 641 25.40 -24.23 -22.32
N ALA A 642 24.07 -24.32 -22.18
CA ALA A 642 23.39 -24.32 -20.89
C ALA A 642 23.81 -25.51 -20.01
N LEU A 643 23.99 -26.69 -20.59
CA LEU A 643 24.43 -27.86 -19.83
C LEU A 643 25.89 -27.75 -19.39
N VAL A 644 26.78 -27.24 -20.25
CA VAL A 644 28.18 -27.00 -19.86
C VAL A 644 28.26 -25.99 -18.73
N TYR A 645 27.54 -24.87 -18.84
CA TYR A 645 27.42 -23.87 -17.78
C TYR A 645 26.91 -24.48 -16.47
N LYS A 646 25.88 -25.35 -16.56
CA LYS A 646 25.34 -26.11 -15.42
C LYS A 646 26.35 -26.98 -14.72
N VAL A 647 27.15 -27.71 -15.49
CA VAL A 647 28.20 -28.57 -14.93
C VAL A 647 29.29 -27.72 -14.28
N VAL A 648 29.69 -26.60 -14.87
CA VAL A 648 30.73 -25.72 -14.31
C VAL A 648 30.32 -25.16 -12.95
N TYR A 649 29.12 -24.58 -12.82
CA TYR A 649 28.71 -24.04 -11.51
C TYR A 649 28.42 -25.12 -10.47
N SER A 650 28.18 -26.37 -10.91
CA SER A 650 27.96 -27.51 -10.02
C SER A 650 29.25 -28.10 -9.43
N LEU A 651 30.43 -27.66 -9.88
CA LEU A 651 31.71 -28.12 -9.33
C LEU A 651 31.86 -27.69 -7.86
N ASP A 652 32.39 -28.60 -7.03
CA ASP A 652 32.61 -28.33 -5.59
C ASP A 652 33.51 -27.09 -5.36
N GLU A 653 34.47 -26.85 -6.25
CA GLU A 653 35.35 -25.67 -6.22
C GLU A 653 34.56 -24.37 -6.41
N CYS A 654 33.57 -24.37 -7.31
CA CYS A 654 32.68 -23.22 -7.53
C CYS A 654 31.84 -22.93 -6.28
N GLN A 655 31.24 -23.98 -5.70
CA GLN A 655 30.44 -23.87 -4.48
C GLN A 655 31.26 -23.35 -3.30
N THR A 656 32.47 -23.87 -3.14
CA THR A 656 33.40 -23.45 -2.08
C THR A 656 33.77 -21.98 -2.23
N ARG A 657 34.09 -21.54 -3.45
CA ARG A 657 34.51 -20.17 -3.73
C ARG A 657 33.41 -19.14 -3.49
N PHE A 658 32.15 -19.49 -3.76
CA PHE A 658 31.01 -18.62 -3.41
C PHE A 658 30.66 -18.66 -1.93
N ALA A 659 30.80 -19.81 -1.27
CA ALA A 659 30.62 -19.92 0.17
C ALA A 659 31.63 -19.06 0.96
N GLU A 660 32.87 -18.93 0.48
CA GLU A 660 33.89 -18.01 1.04
C GLU A 660 33.46 -16.55 0.98
N LEU A 661 32.62 -16.19 0.00
CA LEU A 661 32.02 -14.86 -0.15
C LEU A 661 30.69 -14.71 0.62
N GLY A 662 30.26 -15.74 1.36
CA GLY A 662 28.97 -15.76 2.06
C GLY A 662 27.76 -15.96 1.14
N LEU A 663 27.96 -16.38 -0.10
CA LEU A 663 26.90 -16.55 -1.11
C LEU A 663 26.50 -18.01 -1.29
N GLU A 664 25.21 -18.23 -1.54
CA GLU A 664 24.73 -19.49 -2.11
C GLU A 664 24.86 -19.42 -3.64
N THR A 665 25.42 -20.46 -4.27
CA THR A 665 25.66 -20.49 -5.72
C THR A 665 24.37 -20.30 -6.54
N GLY A 666 23.25 -20.84 -6.07
CA GLY A 666 21.97 -20.80 -6.77
C GLY A 666 21.86 -21.83 -7.90
N VAL A 667 20.81 -21.69 -8.70
CA VAL A 667 20.54 -22.49 -9.90
C VAL A 667 20.18 -21.57 -11.05
N MET A 668 20.30 -22.06 -12.29
CA MET A 668 19.87 -21.31 -13.46
C MET A 668 18.38 -20.95 -13.38
N ASP A 669 18.07 -19.78 -13.92
CA ASP A 669 16.71 -19.35 -14.23
C ASP A 669 16.22 -20.07 -15.51
N ASP A 670 14.95 -20.43 -15.55
CA ASP A 670 14.36 -21.13 -16.70
C ASP A 670 14.26 -20.24 -17.96
N ARG A 671 14.41 -18.91 -17.81
CA ARG A 671 14.37 -17.93 -18.91
C ARG A 671 15.69 -17.89 -19.68
N MET A 672 15.64 -18.23 -20.96
CA MET A 672 16.76 -18.10 -21.90
C MET A 672 16.27 -17.52 -23.25
N PRO A 673 16.81 -16.39 -23.73
CA PRO A 673 17.85 -15.57 -23.10
C PRO A 673 17.37 -14.85 -21.83
N LEU A 674 18.31 -14.53 -20.94
CA LEU A 674 18.05 -13.67 -19.79
C LEU A 674 18.75 -12.32 -20.03
N ASP A 675 17.95 -11.26 -20.11
CA ASP A 675 18.45 -9.92 -20.35
C ASP A 675 18.92 -9.25 -19.05
N ARG A 676 20.06 -8.55 -19.10
CA ARG A 676 20.68 -7.94 -17.91
C ARG A 676 19.87 -6.78 -17.37
N ASP A 677 19.26 -5.98 -18.25
CA ASP A 677 18.45 -4.83 -17.84
C ASP A 677 17.14 -5.32 -17.19
N THR A 678 16.59 -6.42 -17.71
CA THR A 678 15.46 -7.12 -17.08
C THR A 678 15.80 -7.61 -15.67
N LEU A 679 16.95 -8.28 -15.49
CA LEU A 679 17.39 -8.74 -14.18
C LEU A 679 17.69 -7.59 -13.21
N ALA A 680 18.27 -6.49 -13.71
CA ALA A 680 18.52 -5.29 -12.91
C ALA A 680 17.21 -4.64 -12.43
N ALA A 681 16.19 -4.57 -13.29
CA ALA A 681 14.86 -4.09 -12.92
C ALA A 681 14.19 -4.97 -11.85
N GLU A 682 14.37 -6.30 -11.90
CA GLU A 682 13.88 -7.23 -10.88
C GLU A 682 14.56 -7.03 -9.52
N VAL A 683 15.89 -6.87 -9.51
CA VAL A 683 16.66 -6.55 -8.30
C VAL A 683 16.18 -5.22 -7.71
N GLN A 684 16.04 -4.18 -8.53
CA GLN A 684 15.55 -2.88 -8.07
C GLN A 684 14.11 -2.96 -7.52
N ALA A 685 13.24 -3.75 -8.16
CA ALA A 685 11.88 -3.98 -7.67
C ALA A 685 11.88 -4.75 -6.34
N ALA A 686 12.76 -5.75 -6.17
CA ALA A 686 12.94 -6.48 -4.92
C ALA A 686 13.46 -5.55 -3.80
N GLN A 687 14.45 -4.71 -4.10
CA GLN A 687 14.99 -3.70 -3.17
C GLN A 687 13.94 -2.66 -2.79
N ALA A 688 13.16 -2.14 -3.74
CA ALA A 688 12.05 -1.23 -3.45
C ALA A 688 10.94 -1.90 -2.60
N THR A 689 10.69 -3.19 -2.85
CA THR A 689 9.77 -4.00 -2.05
C THR A 689 10.31 -4.21 -0.64
N ARG A 690 11.60 -4.49 -0.47
CA ARG A 690 12.27 -4.62 0.83
C ARG A 690 12.28 -3.30 1.59
N ALA A 691 12.56 -2.18 0.92
CA ALA A 691 12.54 -0.83 1.50
C ALA A 691 11.16 -0.40 2.01
N THR A 692 10.09 -0.95 1.43
CA THR A 692 8.70 -0.72 1.87
C THR A 692 8.20 -1.75 2.89
N GLN A 693 8.95 -2.84 3.12
CA GLN A 693 8.64 -3.83 4.14
C GLN A 693 9.46 -3.55 5.40
N SER A 694 8.78 -3.32 6.54
CA SER A 694 9.47 -3.22 7.82
C SER A 694 10.09 -4.57 8.18
N VAL A 695 11.37 -4.77 7.91
CA VAL A 695 12.13 -5.86 8.54
C VAL A 695 12.27 -5.46 10.00
N THR A 696 11.75 -6.27 10.93
CA THR A 696 12.01 -6.03 12.35
C THR A 696 13.51 -6.12 12.56
N ASP A 697 14.14 -5.04 13.03
CA ASP A 697 15.50 -5.10 13.53
C ASP A 697 15.62 -6.28 14.51
N GLU A 698 16.75 -6.98 14.52
CA GLU A 698 16.94 -8.10 15.45
C GLU A 698 16.73 -7.65 16.91
N ALA A 699 17.03 -6.38 17.20
CA ALA A 699 16.72 -5.70 18.47
C ALA A 699 15.22 -5.55 18.76
N ASP A 700 14.37 -5.44 17.74
CA ASP A 700 12.90 -5.34 17.83
C ASP A 700 12.23 -6.71 18.06
N SER A 701 12.95 -7.82 17.92
CA SER A 701 12.44 -9.16 18.22
C SER A 701 12.16 -9.39 19.72
N VAL A 702 12.85 -8.65 20.60
CA VAL A 702 12.72 -8.76 22.06
C VAL A 702 11.56 -7.90 22.56
N THR A 703 10.37 -8.48 22.56
CA THR A 703 9.11 -7.83 22.94
C THR A 703 8.69 -8.12 24.38
N TYR A 704 7.74 -7.33 24.91
CA TYR A 704 7.22 -7.58 26.27
C TYR A 704 6.56 -8.96 26.34
N THR A 705 6.94 -9.75 27.34
CA THR A 705 6.27 -11.01 27.68
C THR A 705 5.40 -10.86 28.93
N PRO A 706 4.39 -11.71 29.16
CA PRO A 706 3.64 -11.70 30.41
C PRO A 706 4.52 -11.83 31.65
N GLY A 707 5.58 -12.65 31.57
CA GLY A 707 6.55 -12.81 32.64
C GLY A 707 7.35 -11.53 32.92
N TYR A 708 7.76 -10.82 31.86
CA TYR A 708 8.41 -9.52 31.97
C TYR A 708 7.50 -8.48 32.62
N ILE A 709 6.26 -8.33 32.12
CA ILE A 709 5.27 -7.38 32.63
C ILE A 709 5.05 -7.55 34.15
N LEU A 710 4.94 -8.80 34.61
CA LEU A 710 4.71 -9.10 36.04
C LEU A 710 5.92 -8.80 36.92
N ARG A 711 7.15 -8.85 36.37
CA ARG A 711 8.39 -8.49 37.09
C ARG A 711 8.69 -6.99 37.02
N HIS A 712 8.21 -6.30 35.98
CA HIS A 712 8.49 -4.89 35.66
C HIS A 712 7.21 -4.04 35.65
N LEU A 713 6.40 -4.14 36.71
CA LEU A 713 5.10 -3.45 36.79
C LEU A 713 5.24 -1.92 36.77
N SER A 714 6.24 -1.35 37.45
CA SER A 714 6.46 0.11 37.45
C SER A 714 6.79 0.63 36.07
N ASP A 715 7.68 -0.06 35.37
CA ASP A 715 8.20 0.36 34.07
C ASP A 715 7.11 0.22 33.00
N THR A 716 6.33 -0.86 33.07
CA THR A 716 5.17 -1.07 32.21
C THR A 716 4.10 0.00 32.43
N VAL A 717 3.82 0.38 33.69
CA VAL A 717 2.88 1.49 33.97
C VAL A 717 3.42 2.81 33.44
N LEU A 718 4.73 3.07 33.58
CA LEU A 718 5.35 4.29 33.07
C LEU A 718 5.30 4.36 31.53
N LEU A 719 5.56 3.24 30.85
CA LEU A 719 5.37 3.09 29.40
C LEU A 719 3.95 3.48 28.98
N LEU A 720 2.93 2.93 29.65
CA LEU A 720 1.53 3.24 29.35
C LEU A 720 1.19 4.71 29.60
N VAL A 721 1.77 5.33 30.64
CA VAL A 721 1.58 6.76 30.92
C VAL A 721 2.22 7.62 29.83
N ARG A 722 3.48 7.35 29.44
CA ARG A 722 4.14 8.06 28.33
C ARG A 722 3.35 7.93 27.04
N SER A 723 2.91 6.71 26.73
CA SER A 723 2.07 6.42 25.57
C SER A 723 0.76 7.22 25.57
N ALA A 724 0.10 7.33 26.72
CA ALA A 724 -1.14 8.11 26.84
C ALA A 724 -0.92 9.61 26.63
N VAL A 725 0.25 10.13 27.03
CA VAL A 725 0.62 11.55 26.88
C VAL A 725 1.08 11.86 25.46
N GLU A 726 1.96 11.05 24.90
CA GLU A 726 2.60 11.29 23.60
C GLU A 726 1.69 10.88 22.42
N ASN A 727 1.04 9.72 22.51
CA ASN A 727 0.23 9.15 21.43
C ASN A 727 -1.28 9.37 21.62
N GLY A 728 -1.69 10.12 22.65
CA GLY A 728 -3.11 10.38 22.94
C GLY A 728 -3.86 11.06 21.77
N ASP A 729 -3.22 12.00 21.08
CA ASP A 729 -3.74 12.66 19.87
C ASP A 729 -4.04 11.63 18.76
N HIS A 730 -3.06 10.77 18.49
CA HIS A 730 -3.17 9.69 17.50
C HIS A 730 -4.30 8.72 17.84
N TYR A 731 -4.45 8.32 19.12
CA TYR A 731 -5.54 7.43 19.55
C TYR A 731 -6.92 8.06 19.35
N LEU A 732 -7.06 9.37 19.59
CA LEU A 732 -8.32 10.07 19.38
C LEU A 732 -8.64 10.25 17.90
N ARG A 733 -7.66 10.65 17.08
CA ARG A 733 -7.83 10.79 15.63
C ARG A 733 -8.24 9.47 14.99
N THR A 734 -7.51 8.39 15.26
CA THR A 734 -7.74 7.09 14.63
C THR A 734 -9.05 6.43 15.08
N LEU A 735 -9.64 6.79 16.23
CA LEU A 735 -10.94 6.24 16.64
C LEU A 735 -12.08 6.68 15.71
N VAL A 736 -12.17 7.98 15.40
CA VAL A 736 -13.28 8.53 14.61
C VAL A 736 -12.94 8.68 13.12
N GLY A 737 -11.67 8.57 12.75
CA GLY A 737 -11.17 8.72 11.38
C GLY A 737 -10.70 10.13 11.06
N GLY A 738 -10.08 10.77 12.05
CA GLY A 738 -9.29 11.99 11.89
C GLY A 738 -7.89 11.75 11.31
N SER A 739 -7.46 10.49 11.25
CA SER A 739 -6.28 10.03 10.50
C SER A 739 -6.75 8.80 9.71
N LEU A 740 -6.65 8.86 8.39
CA LEU A 740 -7.12 7.86 7.43
C LEU A 740 -5.93 7.39 6.57
N SER A 741 -6.19 6.44 5.66
CA SER A 741 -5.14 5.69 4.96
C SER A 741 -4.20 5.01 5.98
N TYR A 742 -2.96 4.69 5.61
CA TYR A 742 -1.93 4.19 6.52
C TYR A 742 -1.36 5.33 7.41
N TYR A 743 -2.25 6.11 8.05
CA TYR A 743 -1.98 7.33 8.85
C TYR A 743 -1.26 8.46 8.11
N THR A 744 -1.15 8.36 6.80
CA THR A 744 -0.55 9.41 5.99
C THR A 744 -1.52 10.58 5.79
N LEU A 745 -2.84 10.36 5.98
CA LEU A 745 -3.89 11.34 5.69
C LEU A 745 -4.56 11.85 6.95
N ASP A 746 -4.13 13.01 7.43
CA ASP A 746 -4.73 13.68 8.57
C ASP A 746 -5.81 14.69 8.17
N LEU A 747 -6.96 14.60 8.84
CA LEU A 747 -8.03 15.58 8.73
C LEU A 747 -7.78 16.77 9.65
N ALA A 748 -8.43 17.89 9.31
CA ALA A 748 -8.50 19.03 10.20
C ALA A 748 -9.20 18.67 11.52
N TRP A 749 -8.62 19.10 12.66
CA TRP A 749 -9.13 18.82 14.01
C TRP A 749 -10.60 19.25 14.23
N GLY A 750 -11.07 20.27 13.49
CA GLY A 750 -12.48 20.68 13.52
C GLY A 750 -13.45 19.54 13.20
N TRP A 751 -13.10 18.67 12.25
CA TRP A 751 -13.93 17.50 11.91
C TRP A 751 -13.92 16.46 13.03
N VAL A 752 -12.75 16.19 13.60
CA VAL A 752 -12.58 15.25 14.72
C VAL A 752 -13.46 15.66 15.91
N VAL A 753 -13.42 16.94 16.29
CA VAL A 753 -14.26 17.48 17.37
C VAL A 753 -15.75 17.32 17.05
N VAL A 754 -16.18 17.66 15.83
CA VAL A 754 -17.61 17.53 15.44
C VAL A 754 -18.07 16.07 15.48
N LEU A 755 -17.24 15.12 15.06
CA LEU A 755 -17.55 13.68 15.13
C LEU A 755 -17.72 13.22 16.58
N TYR A 756 -16.85 13.65 17.50
CA TYR A 756 -17.02 13.37 18.93
C TYR A 756 -18.28 14.01 19.51
N LEU A 757 -18.63 15.23 19.11
CA LEU A 757 -19.88 15.88 19.52
C LEU A 757 -21.12 15.13 19.01
N LEU A 758 -21.08 14.61 17.78
CA LEU A 758 -22.15 13.79 17.22
C LEU A 758 -22.25 12.43 17.92
N LEU A 759 -21.13 11.80 18.27
CA LEU A 759 -21.11 10.57 19.08
C LEU A 759 -21.68 10.81 20.48
N PHE A 760 -21.31 11.92 21.13
CA PHE A 760 -21.89 12.32 22.40
C PHE A 760 -23.40 12.54 22.28
N PHE A 761 -23.86 13.25 21.25
CA PHE A 761 -25.28 13.46 20.98
C PHE A 761 -26.03 12.14 20.72
N ALA A 762 -25.43 11.21 19.97
CA ALA A 762 -25.95 9.87 19.73
C ALA A 762 -26.11 9.07 21.03
N ALA A 763 -25.18 9.27 21.98
CA ALA A 763 -25.18 8.66 23.29
C ALA A 763 -26.05 9.37 24.33
N LEU A 764 -26.83 10.41 24.01
CA LEU A 764 -27.79 10.97 24.99
C LEU A 764 -29.05 10.08 25.10
N PRO A 765 -29.59 9.82 26.30
CA PRO A 765 -30.80 9.01 26.45
C PRO A 765 -32.08 9.83 26.16
N ALA A 766 -33.07 9.25 25.49
CA ALA A 766 -34.40 9.85 25.40
C ALA A 766 -35.15 9.77 26.75
N GLN A 767 -35.97 10.78 27.05
CA GLN A 767 -36.64 10.97 28.35
C GLN A 767 -37.41 9.73 28.85
N ASP A 768 -38.00 8.93 27.96
CA ASP A 768 -38.80 7.75 28.32
C ASP A 768 -38.09 6.40 28.13
N THR A 769 -36.76 6.38 28.00
CA THR A 769 -36.02 5.13 27.73
C THR A 769 -35.91 4.25 28.99
N ARG A 770 -36.87 3.34 29.19
CA ARG A 770 -36.92 2.42 30.36
C ARG A 770 -36.11 1.13 30.23
N LEU A 771 -35.51 0.86 29.07
CA LEU A 771 -34.90 -0.43 28.74
C LEU A 771 -33.36 -0.47 28.88
N LEU A 772 -32.72 0.62 29.31
CA LEU A 772 -31.26 0.69 29.43
C LEU A 772 -30.73 -0.32 30.48
N PRO A 773 -29.52 -0.89 30.31
CA PRO A 773 -28.96 -1.84 31.27
C PRO A 773 -28.84 -1.18 32.64
N ASP A 774 -29.38 -1.75 33.71
CA ASP A 774 -29.27 -1.23 35.07
C ASP A 774 -28.61 -2.26 36.00
N GLY A 775 -28.29 -1.81 37.22
CA GLY A 775 -27.68 -2.64 38.27
C GLY A 775 -26.52 -3.52 37.77
N SER A 776 -26.63 -4.82 38.04
CA SER A 776 -25.62 -5.82 37.65
C SER A 776 -25.49 -6.00 36.14
N GLY A 777 -26.57 -5.85 35.37
CA GLY A 777 -26.53 -5.96 33.90
C GLY A 777 -25.65 -4.88 33.27
N ARG A 778 -25.71 -3.66 33.80
CA ARG A 778 -24.81 -2.57 33.39
C ARG A 778 -23.36 -2.87 33.72
N LEU A 779 -23.10 -3.38 34.93
CA LEU A 779 -21.75 -3.72 35.37
C LEU A 779 -21.12 -4.80 34.49
N TRP A 780 -21.85 -5.86 34.16
CA TRP A 780 -21.35 -6.91 33.26
C TRP A 780 -21.05 -6.39 31.85
N CYS A 781 -21.91 -5.55 31.29
CA CYS A 781 -21.63 -4.90 30.01
C CYS A 781 -20.39 -3.98 30.08
N ALA A 782 -20.22 -3.25 31.18
CA ALA A 782 -19.04 -2.39 31.41
C ALA A 782 -17.76 -3.23 31.45
N LEU A 783 -17.77 -4.31 32.23
CA LEU A 783 -16.63 -5.20 32.42
C LEU A 783 -16.25 -5.89 31.11
N ALA A 784 -17.22 -6.37 30.32
CA ALA A 784 -16.92 -6.98 29.02
C ALA A 784 -16.28 -5.97 28.06
N ALA A 785 -16.81 -4.76 27.98
CA ALA A 785 -16.26 -3.72 27.11
C ALA A 785 -14.86 -3.28 27.56
N LEU A 786 -14.66 -3.05 28.86
CA LEU A 786 -13.36 -2.71 29.44
C LEU A 786 -12.34 -3.82 29.22
N LEU A 787 -12.73 -5.09 29.41
CA LEU A 787 -11.84 -6.22 29.21
C LEU A 787 -11.40 -6.34 27.75
N CYS A 788 -12.28 -6.08 26.78
CA CYS A 788 -11.86 -6.03 25.37
C CYS A 788 -10.84 -4.91 25.11
N CYS A 789 -11.05 -3.72 25.70
CA CYS A 789 -10.11 -2.61 25.57
C CYS A 789 -8.74 -2.96 26.18
N LEU A 790 -8.74 -3.56 27.38
CA LEU A 790 -7.53 -3.98 28.06
C LEU A 790 -6.80 -5.08 27.29
N LEU A 791 -7.52 -6.03 26.69
CA LEU A 791 -6.91 -7.07 25.85
C LEU A 791 -6.34 -6.49 24.55
N ALA A 792 -6.96 -5.47 23.95
CA ALA A 792 -6.39 -4.77 22.81
C ALA A 792 -5.07 -4.08 23.17
N VAL A 793 -5.05 -3.34 24.30
CA VAL A 793 -3.82 -2.71 24.83
C VAL A 793 -2.76 -3.75 25.16
N ALA A 794 -3.14 -4.86 25.80
CA ALA A 794 -2.23 -5.95 26.12
C ALA A 794 -1.66 -6.62 24.86
N GLY A 795 -2.47 -6.76 23.80
CA GLY A 795 -2.01 -7.26 22.51
C GLY A 795 -0.90 -6.38 21.90
N CYS A 796 -1.11 -5.06 21.88
CA CYS A 796 -0.08 -4.11 21.43
C CYS A 796 1.16 -4.15 22.31
N LEU A 797 0.98 -4.33 23.62
CA LEU A 797 2.10 -4.43 24.55
C LEU A 797 2.98 -5.64 24.23
N LEU A 798 2.37 -6.80 23.95
CA LEU A 798 3.10 -8.00 23.56
C LEU A 798 3.86 -7.87 22.22
N TRP A 799 3.55 -6.87 21.41
CA TRP A 799 4.23 -6.58 20.14
C TRP A 799 5.15 -5.36 20.23
N THR A 800 5.26 -4.75 21.42
CA THR A 800 6.14 -3.61 21.65
C THR A 800 7.53 -4.13 22.02
N PRO A 801 8.61 -3.69 21.35
CA PRO A 801 9.97 -3.99 21.77
C PRO A 801 10.25 -3.44 23.17
N THR A 802 11.00 -4.17 23.98
CA THR A 802 11.23 -3.82 25.40
C THR A 802 11.99 -2.52 25.60
N HIS A 803 12.73 -2.05 24.59
CA HIS A 803 13.50 -0.82 24.62
C HIS A 803 12.72 0.43 24.18
N TYR A 804 11.47 0.28 23.72
CA TYR A 804 10.64 1.42 23.33
C TYR A 804 10.15 2.18 24.55
N ASP A 805 10.10 3.51 24.45
CA ASP A 805 9.59 4.39 25.51
C ASP A 805 8.06 4.58 25.47
N THR A 806 7.42 4.18 24.37
CA THR A 806 5.95 4.18 24.20
C THR A 806 5.44 2.89 23.57
N LEU A 807 4.14 2.66 23.73
CA LEU A 807 3.41 1.49 23.25
C LEU A 807 3.30 1.52 21.73
N TYR A 808 3.89 0.52 21.08
CA TYR A 808 3.92 0.42 19.64
C TYR A 808 2.57 -0.05 19.07
N GLY A 809 2.16 0.54 17.95
CA GLY A 809 1.02 0.09 17.15
C GLY A 809 -0.38 0.25 17.76
N LEU A 810 -0.54 0.76 18.98
CA LEU A 810 -1.88 0.99 19.56
C LEU A 810 -2.63 2.08 18.81
N GLN A 811 -3.90 1.81 18.49
CA GLN A 811 -4.73 2.76 17.75
C GLN A 811 -6.15 2.82 18.30
N GLY A 812 -6.79 3.98 18.13
CA GLY A 812 -8.17 4.20 18.51
C GLY A 812 -9.14 3.25 17.82
N ARG A 813 -8.88 2.86 16.57
CA ARG A 813 -9.77 1.98 15.80
C ARG A 813 -10.01 0.61 16.46
N TYR A 814 -9.07 0.14 17.30
CA TYR A 814 -9.21 -1.12 18.03
C TYR A 814 -10.34 -1.09 19.06
N PHE A 815 -10.85 0.09 19.42
CA PHE A 815 -11.99 0.23 20.32
C PHE A 815 -13.34 0.29 19.58
N LEU A 816 -13.36 0.44 18.25
CA LEU A 816 -14.59 0.52 17.46
C LEU A 816 -15.54 -0.67 17.65
N PRO A 817 -15.07 -1.94 17.71
CA PRO A 817 -15.96 -3.09 17.86
C PRO A 817 -16.80 -3.06 19.16
N VAL A 818 -16.28 -2.46 20.22
CA VAL A 818 -16.95 -2.33 21.52
C VAL A 818 -17.52 -0.94 21.79
N LEU A 819 -17.23 0.04 20.93
CA LEU A 819 -17.63 1.43 21.11
C LEU A 819 -19.15 1.60 21.31
N PRO A 820 -20.04 0.91 20.57
CA PRO A 820 -21.47 0.99 20.85
C PRO A 820 -21.83 0.56 22.28
N LEU A 821 -21.23 -0.52 22.77
CA LEU A 821 -21.49 -1.01 24.12
C LEU A 821 -20.90 -0.06 25.18
N LEU A 822 -19.68 0.45 24.97
CA LEU A 822 -19.05 1.46 25.83
C LEU A 822 -19.93 2.70 25.97
N LEU A 823 -20.36 3.29 24.85
CA LEU A 823 -21.24 4.46 24.86
C LEU A 823 -22.58 4.15 25.55
N LEU A 824 -23.12 2.94 25.35
CA LEU A 824 -24.38 2.51 25.97
C LEU A 824 -24.30 2.34 27.50
N VAL A 825 -23.10 2.03 28.01
CA VAL A 825 -22.88 1.80 29.44
C VAL A 825 -22.35 3.04 30.14
N CYS A 826 -21.59 3.88 29.45
CA CYS A 826 -21.03 5.15 29.94
C CYS A 826 -21.99 6.34 29.79
N LEU A 827 -23.18 6.13 29.21
CA LEU A 827 -24.23 7.14 29.02
C LEU A 827 -24.41 8.07 30.24
N PRO A 828 -24.42 9.40 30.03
CA PRO A 828 -24.73 10.36 31.07
C PRO A 828 -26.25 10.37 31.34
N ARG A 829 -26.72 9.43 32.17
CA ARG A 829 -28.16 9.25 32.48
C ARG A 829 -28.82 10.42 33.21
N LYS A 830 -28.04 11.34 33.76
CA LYS A 830 -28.53 12.45 34.60
C LYS A 830 -28.15 13.83 34.10
N LEU A 831 -27.22 13.96 33.15
CA LEU A 831 -26.78 15.30 32.69
C LEU A 831 -27.72 15.90 31.65
N ALA A 832 -28.26 15.09 30.73
CA ALA A 832 -29.10 15.60 29.67
C ALA A 832 -30.01 14.49 29.12
N HIS A 833 -31.20 14.88 28.69
CA HIS A 833 -32.15 14.02 28.01
C HIS A 833 -32.66 14.69 26.75
N ILE A 834 -32.94 13.87 25.74
CA ILE A 834 -33.54 14.33 24.50
C ILE A 834 -35.06 14.09 24.58
N PRO A 835 -35.89 15.09 24.22
CA PRO A 835 -37.35 14.97 24.36
C PRO A 835 -37.99 14.04 23.34
N ASP A 836 -37.43 13.92 22.13
CA ASP A 836 -38.01 13.14 21.03
C ASP A 836 -36.90 12.33 20.32
N GLU A 837 -36.96 11.00 20.47
CA GLU A 837 -36.00 10.06 19.89
C GLU A 837 -36.03 10.04 18.36
N GLU A 838 -37.21 10.21 17.74
CA GLU A 838 -37.36 10.20 16.28
C GLU A 838 -36.77 11.47 15.69
N LYS A 839 -37.07 12.63 16.29
CA LYS A 839 -36.47 13.92 15.90
C LYS A 839 -34.96 13.93 16.10
N ALA A 840 -34.48 13.45 17.25
CA ALA A 840 -33.05 13.36 17.54
C ALA A 840 -32.32 12.43 16.56
N SER A 841 -32.94 11.31 16.19
CA SER A 841 -32.41 10.40 15.16
C SER A 841 -32.30 11.12 13.82
N GLY A 842 -33.35 11.86 13.43
CA GLY A 842 -33.31 12.66 12.21
C GLY A 842 -32.17 13.69 12.19
N GLN A 843 -32.03 14.46 13.27
CA GLN A 843 -30.97 15.47 13.41
C GLN A 843 -29.57 14.85 13.36
N LEU A 844 -29.36 13.72 14.05
CA LEU A 844 -28.10 12.99 14.04
C LEU A 844 -27.76 12.50 12.63
N MET A 845 -28.70 11.88 11.92
CA MET A 845 -28.45 11.35 10.57
C MET A 845 -28.15 12.49 9.58
N THR A 846 -28.89 13.60 9.65
CA THR A 846 -28.58 14.79 8.83
C THR A 846 -27.21 15.37 9.17
N GLY A 847 -26.87 15.49 10.46
CA GLY A 847 -25.56 15.96 10.90
C GLY A 847 -24.41 15.07 10.40
N LEU A 848 -24.53 13.76 10.55
CA LEU A 848 -23.55 12.79 10.06
C LEU A 848 -23.37 12.87 8.54
N ALA A 849 -24.46 12.96 7.77
CA ALA A 849 -24.36 13.03 6.31
C ALA A 849 -23.67 14.33 5.83
N LEU A 850 -23.94 15.46 6.49
CA LEU A 850 -23.28 16.74 6.17
C LEU A 850 -21.80 16.74 6.59
N VAL A 851 -21.49 16.18 7.76
CA VAL A 851 -20.09 16.03 8.21
C VAL A 851 -19.33 15.11 7.27
N GLN A 852 -19.94 14.00 6.83
CA GLN A 852 -19.29 13.07 5.91
C GLN A 852 -19.02 13.68 4.54
N PHE A 853 -19.90 14.55 4.03
CA PHE A 853 -19.59 15.35 2.84
C PHE A 853 -18.33 16.20 3.03
N GLY A 854 -18.22 16.90 4.16
CA GLY A 854 -17.07 17.74 4.47
C GLY A 854 -15.78 16.96 4.71
N VAL A 855 -15.87 15.81 5.39
CA VAL A 855 -14.74 14.90 5.61
C VAL A 855 -14.22 14.35 4.28
N LEU A 856 -15.09 13.81 3.41
CA LEU A 856 -14.70 13.32 2.09
C LEU A 856 -14.00 14.42 1.27
N MET A 857 -14.55 15.63 1.26
CA MET A 857 -13.92 16.76 0.57
C MET A 857 -12.55 17.10 1.16
N ASN A 858 -12.41 17.12 2.50
CA ASN A 858 -11.12 17.37 3.14
C ASN A 858 -10.10 16.26 2.83
N SER A 859 -10.54 14.99 2.77
CA SER A 859 -9.70 13.87 2.37
C SER A 859 -9.21 14.01 0.93
N MET A 860 -10.08 14.39 0.00
CA MET A 860 -9.67 14.63 -1.38
C MET A 860 -8.65 15.76 -1.48
N LEU A 861 -8.86 16.87 -0.76
CA LEU A 861 -7.89 17.97 -0.74
C LEU A 861 -6.53 17.55 -0.15
N ALA A 862 -6.53 16.68 0.87
CA ALA A 862 -5.29 16.16 1.44
C ALA A 862 -4.54 15.25 0.44
N VAL A 863 -5.24 14.44 -0.36
CA VAL A 863 -4.63 13.66 -1.45
C VAL A 863 -4.12 14.56 -2.56
N ILE A 864 -4.88 15.59 -2.96
CA ILE A 864 -4.47 16.52 -4.03
C ILE A 864 -3.21 17.31 -3.65
N ALA A 865 -3.05 17.61 -2.37
CA ALA A 865 -1.86 18.31 -1.86
C ALA A 865 -0.59 17.45 -1.92
N ARG A 866 -0.70 16.11 -1.92
CA ARG A 866 0.41 15.18 -2.17
C ARG A 866 0.66 15.09 -3.66
#